data_AF-A0DD22-F1
#
_entry.id   AF-A0DD22-F1
#
_cell.length_a   1.000
_cell.length_b   1.000
_cell.length_c   1.000
_cell.angle_alpha   90.00
_cell.angle_beta   90.00
_cell.angle_gamma   90.00
#
_symmetry.space_group_name_H-M   'P 1'
#
loop_
_entity.id
_entity.type
_entity.pdbx_description
1 polymer ?
#
loop_
_entity_poly.entity_id
_entity_poly.type
_entity_poly.pdbx_seq_one_letter_code
_entity_poly.pdbx_strand_id
1 'polypeptide(L)'
;MLSKLLLLFLVILISCDTVLDKACNCSQIQNETDCKRILCKYENGQCKEREQETYCKLASTIAQCPVRGCALYENVCQAFAGCTAYLGKTFDACNKISDLCTSDGERCVPLSTCDTYLTKTSCYIDNTNQYCYYDESDAANPKCKTVAACKNLPIALKTNQQCRSSISTCTVNETNSGCVDSGKNCSDQKIKSQCVTNLDQTMECKWNETTSTCYDYTCVNGNGKTVDECQKYKETCVLAETQDGTSSTCKDIDECVNYKFMDTCKIGIQGNCLWLVTQVDGKDVGKCVDYNCSQASDDYINDQLCLKFLASCTIDDDGLGCKMREAECSSYSQVSQCVSTIDGNQCYWNKSKQICVSYNCDNAQVDTYTSENCNKFLSICTANVGQTQCVKKQCTDALTSQLCTKLGSCIWQDNKCVSFTCANAPTTLTTNTACSNFLDKCYTTGAGCSSNGTCTDMKTEAACKTDSQNKKCIWLSSACKVKTCSDLVYYSHSECNDQLDTCTSDGTKCITQAVKCSDYKLSLSCVISIEGPCLWIDSQCFLFQDCTSLSGTTHQFCNLANSNCTTDGTKCVPITSCAKTLQTGCYVGTDGDCVRNLDKSNNTICEKFTKCTQMNFTTHFQCFREKKTCTVNSDKKTCMDLSSACSNYTIQDKLFVNGIQQHQNAEIKNALIQQRQLMGTVNQQMLNVQLILANVLISKNVMVTLLVIYANMDQMALVFLTQLKVCTDITDVKQCTTLANCLADTSSCVAKSTCASYKTENSCGFDGTDGVCTWNNSTCSVMTKCEDANSFEKGCKKKSEICKWTPKPSNGGSSSCKPYTCQSKNSGSTCLPLVAFSETEYQVCAEIQLTCQSASISDLTEDTCFINSAKSHYWDKTTNKCLACNGTTVTNTTVIDSSYSWMIGTIYLYIAFVQF
;
A
#
# COMPACT_ATOMS: atom_id res chain seq x y z
N MET A 1 -30.08 10.75 -53.86
CA MET A 1 -29.71 10.98 -52.44
C MET A 1 -29.86 9.73 -51.58
N LEU A 2 -30.93 8.93 -51.71
CA LEU A 2 -31.07 7.64 -50.99
C LEU A 2 -29.91 6.65 -51.24
N SER A 3 -29.41 6.56 -52.48
CA SER A 3 -28.25 5.70 -52.84
C SER A 3 -26.93 6.18 -52.20
N LYS A 4 -26.73 7.50 -52.03
CA LYS A 4 -25.57 8.06 -51.33
C LYS A 4 -25.67 7.90 -49.80
N LEU A 5 -26.89 7.89 -49.25
CA LEU A 5 -27.14 7.61 -47.83
C LEU A 5 -26.95 6.11 -47.51
N LEU A 6 -27.34 5.21 -48.43
CA LEU A 6 -27.13 3.77 -48.28
C LEU A 6 -25.64 3.40 -48.37
N LEU A 7 -24.87 4.04 -49.26
CA LEU A 7 -23.42 3.90 -49.33
C LEU A 7 -22.73 4.42 -48.08
N LEU A 8 -23.20 5.54 -47.51
CA LEU A 8 -22.65 6.07 -46.25
C LEU A 8 -22.94 5.11 -45.08
N PHE A 9 -24.14 4.50 -45.04
CA PHE A 9 -24.51 3.52 -44.00
C PHE A 9 -23.77 2.18 -44.15
N LEU A 10 -23.47 1.74 -45.37
CA LEU A 10 -22.64 0.56 -45.65
C LEU A 10 -21.16 0.80 -45.30
N VAL A 11 -20.66 2.03 -45.46
CA VAL A 11 -19.29 2.40 -45.05
C VAL A 11 -19.18 2.53 -43.52
N ILE A 12 -20.23 3.00 -42.84
CA ILE A 12 -20.26 3.10 -41.36
C ILE A 12 -20.39 1.72 -40.68
N LEU A 13 -21.02 0.73 -41.33
CA LEU A 13 -21.04 -0.66 -40.85
C LEU A 13 -19.72 -1.41 -41.06
N ILE A 14 -18.77 -0.85 -41.81
CA ILE A 14 -17.42 -1.40 -42.01
C ILE A 14 -16.41 -0.80 -41.02
N SER A 15 -16.67 0.35 -40.42
CA SER A 15 -15.78 0.99 -39.42
C SER A 15 -16.11 0.62 -37.97
N CYS A 16 -16.39 -0.65 -37.71
CA CYS A 16 -16.10 -1.24 -36.40
C CYS A 16 -14.85 -2.08 -36.62
N ASP A 17 -13.69 -1.42 -36.62
CA ASP A 17 -12.42 -2.14 -36.63
C ASP A 17 -12.34 -2.94 -35.33
N THR A 18 -12.53 -4.26 -35.45
CA THR A 18 -11.98 -5.19 -34.48
C THR A 18 -10.48 -4.90 -34.44
N VAL A 19 -9.98 -4.38 -33.32
CA VAL A 19 -8.54 -4.36 -33.07
C VAL A 19 -8.03 -5.78 -33.31
N LEU A 20 -7.12 -5.91 -34.26
CA LEU A 20 -6.54 -7.18 -34.67
C LEU A 20 -5.75 -7.73 -33.48
N ASP A 21 -6.34 -8.67 -32.72
CA ASP A 21 -5.63 -9.40 -31.68
C ASP A 21 -4.69 -10.40 -32.35
N LYS A 22 -3.49 -9.94 -32.72
CA LYS A 22 -2.48 -10.70 -33.49
C LYS A 22 -1.80 -11.81 -32.69
N ALA A 23 -2.16 -12.03 -31.43
CA ALA A 23 -1.42 -12.89 -30.51
C ALA A 23 -2.03 -14.30 -30.40
N CYS A 24 -1.16 -15.31 -30.24
CA CYS A 24 -1.56 -16.64 -29.80
C CYS A 24 -2.28 -16.61 -28.45
N ASN A 25 -3.33 -17.44 -28.29
CA ASN A 25 -3.89 -17.74 -26.97
C ASN A 25 -2.84 -18.50 -26.13
N CYS A 26 -2.86 -18.34 -24.80
CA CYS A 26 -1.85 -18.94 -23.93
C CYS A 26 -1.74 -20.47 -24.11
N SER A 27 -2.87 -21.14 -24.29
CA SER A 27 -2.93 -22.61 -24.44
C SER A 27 -2.23 -23.16 -25.68
N GLN A 28 -1.92 -22.31 -26.68
CA GLN A 28 -1.24 -22.72 -27.91
C GLN A 28 0.28 -22.73 -27.75
N ILE A 29 0.83 -22.02 -26.77
CA ILE A 29 2.27 -21.89 -26.58
C ILE A 29 2.84 -23.06 -25.77
N GLN A 30 3.85 -23.73 -26.31
CA GLN A 30 4.45 -24.93 -25.72
C GLN A 30 5.80 -24.69 -25.03
N ASN A 31 6.37 -23.49 -25.16
CA ASN A 31 7.66 -23.16 -24.57
C ASN A 31 7.52 -22.06 -23.51
N GLU A 32 8.41 -22.09 -22.52
CA GLU A 32 8.41 -21.17 -21.39
C GLU A 32 8.75 -19.73 -21.82
N THR A 33 9.70 -19.59 -22.74
CA THR A 33 10.21 -18.29 -23.21
C THR A 33 9.11 -17.47 -23.89
N ASP A 34 8.36 -18.06 -24.82
CA ASP A 34 7.27 -17.39 -25.53
C ASP A 34 6.03 -17.24 -24.66
N CYS A 35 5.79 -18.16 -23.74
CA CYS A 35 4.69 -18.04 -22.78
C CYS A 35 4.85 -16.78 -21.93
N LYS A 36 6.08 -16.50 -21.47
CA LYS A 36 6.41 -15.27 -20.73
C LYS A 36 6.31 -14.00 -21.58
N ARG A 37 6.31 -14.08 -22.92
CA ARG A 37 6.24 -12.93 -23.84
C ARG A 37 4.80 -12.43 -24.14
N ILE A 38 3.76 -13.18 -23.73
CA ILE A 38 2.35 -12.82 -23.93
C ILE A 38 1.50 -12.80 -22.64
N LEU A 39 2.10 -12.42 -21.50
CA LEU A 39 1.38 -12.20 -20.23
C LEU A 39 0.71 -13.46 -19.62
N CYS A 40 1.04 -14.65 -20.12
CA CYS A 40 0.53 -15.93 -19.64
C CYS A 40 1.33 -16.46 -18.43
N LYS A 41 0.82 -17.52 -17.79
CA LYS A 41 1.52 -18.28 -16.74
C LYS A 41 2.01 -19.61 -17.30
N TYR A 42 3.31 -19.89 -17.20
CA TYR A 42 3.88 -21.21 -17.53
C TYR A 42 3.96 -22.07 -16.26
N GLU A 43 3.19 -23.15 -16.20
CA GLU A 43 3.11 -24.02 -15.01
C GLU A 43 2.90 -25.47 -15.46
N ASN A 44 3.63 -26.41 -14.84
CA ASN A 44 3.58 -27.84 -15.14
C ASN A 44 3.82 -28.18 -16.63
N GLY A 45 4.72 -27.45 -17.29
CA GLY A 45 5.05 -27.67 -18.69
C GLY A 45 3.99 -27.20 -19.70
N GLN A 46 3.01 -26.40 -19.25
CA GLN A 46 1.97 -25.83 -20.10
C GLN A 46 1.86 -24.32 -19.90
N CYS A 47 1.60 -23.60 -20.99
CA CYS A 47 1.24 -22.19 -20.93
C CYS A 47 -0.27 -22.03 -20.74
N LYS A 48 -0.68 -21.29 -19.71
CA LYS A 48 -2.08 -21.08 -19.34
C LYS A 48 -2.39 -19.59 -19.23
N GLU A 49 -3.64 -19.24 -19.48
CA GLU A 49 -4.17 -17.91 -19.19
C GLU A 49 -3.93 -17.58 -17.72
N ARG A 50 -3.49 -16.36 -17.45
CA ARG A 50 -3.32 -15.88 -16.08
C ARG A 50 -4.71 -15.48 -15.56
N GLU A 51 -5.15 -16.09 -14.47
CA GLU A 51 -6.34 -15.59 -13.78
C GLU A 51 -6.09 -14.15 -13.30
N GLN A 52 -7.06 -13.27 -13.49
CA GLN A 52 -6.92 -11.89 -13.02
C GLN A 52 -6.78 -11.89 -11.49
N GLU A 53 -5.59 -11.48 -11.03
CA GLU A 53 -5.31 -11.30 -9.63
C GLU A 53 -6.11 -10.10 -9.13
N THR A 54 -7.05 -10.32 -8.22
CA THR A 54 -7.76 -9.23 -7.54
C THR A 54 -7.12 -8.99 -6.19
N TYR A 55 -7.19 -7.76 -5.70
CA TYR A 55 -6.65 -7.42 -4.38
C TYR A 55 -7.08 -8.41 -3.30
N CYS A 56 -8.37 -8.73 -3.19
CA CYS A 56 -8.87 -9.62 -2.14
C CYS A 56 -8.48 -11.09 -2.32
N LYS A 57 -8.19 -11.54 -3.55
CA LYS A 57 -7.63 -12.87 -3.79
C LYS A 57 -6.15 -12.96 -3.39
N LEU A 58 -5.40 -11.88 -3.56
CA LEU A 58 -3.96 -11.81 -3.28
C LEU A 58 -3.63 -11.46 -1.83
N ALA A 59 -4.39 -10.56 -1.24
CA ALA A 59 -4.10 -9.98 0.07
C ALA A 59 -4.34 -10.96 1.24
N SER A 60 -4.86 -12.17 0.97
CA SER A 60 -5.24 -13.07 2.05
C SER A 60 -5.31 -14.54 1.66
N THR A 61 -4.65 -15.38 2.46
CA THR A 61 -5.21 -16.70 2.79
C THR A 61 -6.50 -16.49 3.60
N ILE A 62 -7.47 -17.42 3.60
CA ILE A 62 -8.75 -17.27 4.34
C ILE A 62 -8.55 -16.80 5.80
N ALA A 63 -7.42 -17.14 6.42
CA ALA A 63 -7.08 -16.76 7.80
C ALA A 63 -6.77 -15.25 8.00
N GLN A 64 -6.51 -14.50 6.94
CA GLN A 64 -6.10 -13.08 7.00
C GLN A 64 -7.20 -12.11 6.54
N CYS A 65 -8.38 -12.60 6.14
CA CYS A 65 -9.53 -11.79 5.73
C CYS A 65 -10.54 -11.67 6.89
N PRO A 66 -11.18 -10.51 7.15
CA PRO A 66 -11.23 -9.30 6.31
C PRO A 66 -9.99 -8.39 6.40
N VAL A 67 -9.69 -7.72 5.29
CA VAL A 67 -8.69 -6.64 5.16
C VAL A 67 -9.34 -5.43 4.49
N ARG A 68 -8.69 -4.27 4.51
CA ARG A 68 -9.23 -3.02 3.94
C ARG A 68 -9.72 -3.23 2.50
N GLY A 69 -11.00 -2.95 2.23
CA GLY A 69 -11.63 -3.12 0.91
C GLY A 69 -12.05 -4.54 0.55
N CYS A 70 -11.88 -5.50 1.48
CA CYS A 70 -12.27 -6.89 1.32
C CYS A 70 -13.18 -7.35 2.45
N ALA A 71 -14.04 -8.30 2.15
CA ALA A 71 -14.95 -8.93 3.10
C ALA A 71 -14.91 -10.45 3.01
N LEU A 72 -14.97 -11.10 4.17
CA LEU A 72 -15.07 -12.55 4.26
C LEU A 72 -16.54 -12.97 4.32
N TYR A 73 -17.07 -13.49 3.21
CA TYR A 73 -18.48 -13.88 3.12
C TYR A 73 -18.59 -15.28 2.51
N GLU A 74 -19.34 -16.18 3.16
CA GLU A 74 -19.50 -17.59 2.76
C GLU A 74 -18.15 -18.32 2.54
N ASN A 75 -17.15 -18.04 3.39
CA ASN A 75 -15.77 -18.54 3.30
C ASN A 75 -14.98 -18.10 2.05
N VAL A 76 -15.43 -17.05 1.37
CA VAL A 76 -14.74 -16.44 0.23
C VAL A 76 -14.34 -15.01 0.62
N CYS A 77 -13.05 -14.68 0.47
CA CYS A 77 -12.59 -13.30 0.57
C CYS A 77 -12.84 -12.60 -0.76
N GLN A 78 -13.74 -11.62 -0.75
CA GLN A 78 -14.16 -10.90 -1.95
C GLN A 78 -14.15 -9.39 -1.69
N ALA A 79 -14.26 -8.61 -2.76
CA ALA A 79 -14.39 -7.16 -2.70
C ALA A 79 -15.54 -6.75 -1.75
N PHE A 80 -15.24 -5.86 -0.79
CA PHE A 80 -16.22 -5.38 0.18
C PHE A 80 -17.24 -4.48 -0.52
N ALA A 81 -18.52 -4.81 -0.47
CA ALA A 81 -19.55 -3.96 -1.07
C ALA A 81 -20.02 -2.84 -0.12
N GLY A 82 -19.80 -3.00 1.18
CA GLY A 82 -20.41 -2.19 2.23
C GLY A 82 -21.38 -3.03 3.06
N CYS A 83 -21.60 -2.65 4.33
CA CYS A 83 -22.26 -3.51 5.31
C CYS A 83 -23.67 -3.97 4.91
N THR A 84 -24.49 -3.09 4.34
CA THR A 84 -25.92 -3.37 4.07
C THR A 84 -26.16 -4.45 3.02
N ALA A 85 -25.13 -4.79 2.25
CA ALA A 85 -25.17 -5.87 1.27
C ALA A 85 -25.16 -7.27 1.90
N TYR A 86 -24.84 -7.39 3.19
CA TYR A 86 -24.67 -8.68 3.84
C TYR A 86 -25.75 -8.95 4.91
N LEU A 87 -26.20 -10.20 4.96
CA LEU A 87 -27.10 -10.68 6.01
C LEU A 87 -26.29 -11.05 7.25
N GLY A 88 -26.75 -10.59 8.41
CA GLY A 88 -26.09 -10.85 9.68
C GLY A 88 -26.96 -10.38 10.83
N LYS A 89 -27.44 -11.32 11.64
CA LYS A 89 -28.35 -11.05 12.77
C LYS A 89 -27.63 -10.69 14.07
N THR A 90 -26.31 -10.79 14.09
CA THR A 90 -25.49 -10.55 15.29
C THR A 90 -24.26 -9.73 14.92
N PHE A 91 -23.73 -8.99 15.90
CA PHE A 91 -22.48 -8.26 15.77
C PHE A 91 -21.35 -9.17 15.25
N ASP A 92 -21.12 -10.32 15.89
CA ASP A 92 -20.04 -11.25 15.51
C ASP A 92 -20.16 -11.75 14.06
N ALA A 93 -21.39 -11.94 13.55
CA ALA A 93 -21.59 -12.36 12.17
C ALA A 93 -21.17 -11.25 11.19
N CYS A 94 -21.51 -9.99 11.49
CA CYS A 94 -21.16 -8.84 10.66
C CYS A 94 -19.69 -8.45 10.79
N ASN A 95 -19.14 -8.47 11.99
CA ASN A 95 -17.75 -8.15 12.28
C ASN A 95 -16.78 -9.15 11.64
N LYS A 96 -17.20 -10.43 11.49
CA LYS A 96 -16.44 -11.43 10.71
C LYS A 96 -16.40 -11.12 9.22
N ILE A 97 -17.43 -10.44 8.69
CA ILE A 97 -17.49 -10.04 7.28
C ILE A 97 -16.60 -8.84 7.06
N SER A 98 -16.70 -7.83 7.91
CA SER A 98 -15.81 -6.67 7.96
C SER A 98 -15.88 -6.04 9.35
N ASP A 99 -14.72 -5.64 9.87
CA ASP A 99 -14.57 -4.89 11.13
C ASP A 99 -15.22 -3.49 11.11
N LEU A 100 -15.67 -3.03 9.94
CA LEU A 100 -16.41 -1.78 9.76
C LEU A 100 -17.92 -1.94 10.01
N CYS A 101 -18.40 -3.14 10.31
CA CYS A 101 -19.82 -3.47 10.33
C CYS A 101 -20.31 -3.99 11.69
N THR A 102 -21.48 -3.48 12.12
CA THR A 102 -22.31 -4.04 13.20
C THR A 102 -23.61 -4.62 12.61
N SER A 103 -24.53 -5.13 13.44
CA SER A 103 -25.82 -5.70 12.99
C SER A 103 -27.01 -4.88 13.49
N ASP A 104 -28.01 -4.66 12.64
CA ASP A 104 -29.31 -4.06 13.02
C ASP A 104 -30.31 -5.06 13.64
N GLY A 105 -29.91 -6.33 13.77
CA GLY A 105 -30.79 -7.44 14.21
C GLY A 105 -31.25 -8.34 13.06
N GLU A 106 -31.15 -7.86 11.81
CA GLU A 106 -31.40 -8.67 10.61
C GLU A 106 -30.20 -8.67 9.66
N ARG A 107 -29.52 -7.53 9.54
CA ARG A 107 -28.52 -7.22 8.51
C ARG A 107 -27.33 -6.50 9.10
N CYS A 108 -26.25 -6.48 8.33
CA CYS A 108 -25.10 -5.69 8.68
C CYS A 108 -25.30 -4.22 8.31
N VAL A 109 -24.86 -3.33 9.18
CA VAL A 109 -24.92 -1.87 9.01
C VAL A 109 -23.58 -1.26 9.42
N PRO A 110 -23.19 -0.10 8.88
CA PRO A 110 -21.94 0.56 9.26
C PRO A 110 -21.87 0.88 10.74
N LEU A 111 -20.68 0.81 11.33
CA LEU A 111 -20.42 1.35 12.67
C LEU A 111 -20.68 2.86 12.70
N SER A 112 -21.23 3.33 13.81
CA SER A 112 -21.57 4.72 14.09
C SER A 112 -21.40 5.00 15.59
N THR A 113 -21.70 6.20 16.05
CA THR A 113 -21.68 6.53 17.48
C THR A 113 -22.78 5.78 18.23
N CYS A 114 -22.54 5.38 19.49
CA CYS A 114 -23.46 4.52 20.25
C CYS A 114 -24.90 5.08 20.28
N ASP A 115 -25.08 6.39 20.42
CA ASP A 115 -26.38 7.07 20.49
C ASP A 115 -27.24 6.96 19.22
N THR A 116 -26.63 6.61 18.08
CA THR A 116 -27.35 6.41 16.81
C THR A 116 -27.93 5.01 16.65
N TYR A 117 -27.50 4.06 17.49
CA TYR A 117 -27.98 2.68 17.42
C TYR A 117 -29.39 2.54 18.02
N LEU A 118 -30.31 2.06 17.19
CA LEU A 118 -31.73 1.92 17.55
C LEU A 118 -32.08 0.55 18.14
N THR A 119 -31.22 -0.46 17.96
CA THR A 119 -31.51 -1.83 18.42
C THR A 119 -30.46 -2.31 19.42
N LYS A 120 -30.89 -3.19 20.32
CA LYS A 120 -30.01 -3.86 21.28
C LYS A 120 -28.87 -4.62 20.59
N THR A 121 -29.13 -5.16 19.39
CA THR A 121 -28.13 -5.87 18.60
C THR A 121 -27.05 -4.95 18.04
N SER A 122 -27.41 -3.75 17.58
CA SER A 122 -26.43 -2.76 17.07
C SER A 122 -25.59 -2.16 18.17
N CYS A 123 -26.16 -2.05 19.37
CA CYS A 123 -25.57 -1.42 20.54
C CYS A 123 -24.48 -2.29 21.19
N TYR A 124 -23.35 -2.42 20.51
CA TYR A 124 -22.21 -3.21 20.99
C TYR A 124 -20.90 -2.42 21.02
N ILE A 125 -20.52 -1.82 19.89
CA ILE A 125 -19.29 -1.03 19.76
C ILE A 125 -19.50 0.13 18.77
N ASP A 126 -18.85 1.26 19.00
CA ASP A 126 -18.89 2.40 18.09
C ASP A 126 -17.76 2.42 17.06
N ASN A 127 -17.77 3.41 16.17
CA ASN A 127 -16.74 3.63 15.15
C ASN A 127 -15.36 4.07 15.69
N THR A 128 -15.22 4.25 17.02
CA THR A 128 -13.95 4.53 17.72
C THR A 128 -13.47 3.34 18.56
N ASN A 129 -14.10 2.16 18.39
CA ASN A 129 -13.87 0.95 19.17
C ASN A 129 -14.21 1.06 20.67
N GLN A 130 -15.11 1.96 21.06
CA GLN A 130 -15.65 2.01 22.43
C GLN A 130 -16.89 1.14 22.56
N TYR A 131 -17.00 0.39 23.66
CA TYR A 131 -18.17 -0.44 23.93
C TYR A 131 -19.41 0.41 24.20
N CYS A 132 -20.54 -0.06 23.69
CA CYS A 132 -21.85 0.48 23.94
C CYS A 132 -22.67 -0.47 24.83
N TYR A 133 -23.60 0.08 25.60
CA TYR A 133 -24.61 -0.70 26.33
C TYR A 133 -26.00 -0.17 26.05
N TYR A 134 -26.95 -1.09 25.97
CA TYR A 134 -28.34 -0.77 25.71
C TYR A 134 -29.05 -0.48 27.04
N ASP A 135 -29.41 0.78 27.25
CA ASP A 135 -30.04 1.26 28.48
C ASP A 135 -31.57 1.08 28.41
N GLU A 136 -32.08 0.13 29.19
CA GLU A 136 -33.51 -0.19 29.30
C GLU A 136 -34.15 0.46 30.56
N SER A 137 -33.47 1.40 31.22
CA SER A 137 -34.00 2.07 32.42
C SER A 137 -35.27 2.88 32.16
N ASP A 138 -35.44 3.40 30.94
CA ASP A 138 -36.68 3.97 30.44
C ASP A 138 -37.34 2.99 29.47
N ALA A 139 -38.32 2.22 29.97
CA ALA A 139 -39.03 1.23 29.18
C ALA A 139 -39.82 1.85 27.99
N ALA A 140 -40.12 3.16 28.03
CA ALA A 140 -40.80 3.85 26.94
C ALA A 140 -39.81 4.32 25.85
N ASN A 141 -38.52 4.46 26.18
CA ASN A 141 -37.51 4.97 25.27
C ASN A 141 -36.12 4.38 25.58
N PRO A 142 -35.92 3.06 25.37
CA PRO A 142 -34.62 2.46 25.55
C PRO A 142 -33.62 3.04 24.55
N LYS A 143 -32.40 3.34 25.00
CA LYS A 143 -31.37 3.98 24.18
C LYS A 143 -30.03 3.34 24.37
N CYS A 144 -29.27 3.29 23.28
CA CYS A 144 -27.87 2.90 23.34
C CYS A 144 -26.98 4.04 23.86
N LYS A 145 -26.03 3.71 24.75
CA LYS A 145 -25.10 4.67 25.36
C LYS A 145 -23.70 4.09 25.41
N THR A 146 -22.68 4.94 25.42
CA THR A 146 -21.29 4.53 25.63
C THR A 146 -21.10 3.98 27.04
N VAL A 147 -20.29 2.93 27.19
CA VAL A 147 -20.00 2.29 28.47
C VAL A 147 -19.07 3.14 29.31
N ALA A 148 -19.52 3.53 30.50
CA ALA A 148 -18.70 4.23 31.50
C ALA A 148 -18.50 3.43 32.80
N ALA A 149 -19.18 2.29 32.97
CA ALA A 149 -19.15 1.47 34.18
C ALA A 149 -18.85 0.01 33.84
N CYS A 150 -18.05 -0.66 34.68
CA CYS A 150 -17.58 -2.03 34.43
C CYS A 150 -18.71 -3.03 34.19
N LYS A 151 -19.79 -2.92 34.98
CA LYS A 151 -20.98 -3.78 34.88
C LYS A 151 -21.69 -3.72 33.52
N ASN A 152 -21.48 -2.65 32.75
CA ASN A 152 -22.09 -2.43 31.45
C ASN A 152 -21.19 -2.91 30.29
N LEU A 153 -19.97 -3.39 30.58
CA LEU A 153 -19.09 -4.00 29.57
C LEU A 153 -19.62 -5.38 29.13
N PRO A 154 -19.25 -5.85 27.92
CA PRO A 154 -19.75 -7.13 27.41
C PRO A 154 -19.38 -8.34 28.29
N ILE A 155 -20.33 -9.26 28.46
CA ILE A 155 -20.11 -10.56 29.11
C ILE A 155 -19.10 -11.45 28.36
N ALA A 156 -18.80 -11.12 27.10
CA ALA A 156 -17.82 -11.81 26.26
C ALA A 156 -16.36 -11.58 26.70
N LEU A 157 -16.10 -10.55 27.53
CA LEU A 157 -14.80 -10.33 28.13
C LEU A 157 -14.58 -11.33 29.27
N LYS A 158 -13.58 -12.20 29.12
CA LYS A 158 -13.35 -13.36 30.01
C LYS A 158 -12.07 -13.26 30.82
N THR A 159 -11.24 -12.25 30.58
CA THR A 159 -9.96 -12.08 31.27
C THR A 159 -9.86 -10.71 31.94
N ASN A 160 -9.11 -10.64 33.02
CA ASN A 160 -8.83 -9.38 33.72
C ASN A 160 -8.13 -8.37 32.80
N GLN A 161 -7.25 -8.84 31.91
CA GLN A 161 -6.62 -7.98 30.91
C GLN A 161 -7.65 -7.36 29.95
N GLN A 162 -8.60 -8.15 29.43
CA GLN A 162 -9.65 -7.64 28.55
C GLN A 162 -10.51 -6.57 29.23
N CYS A 163 -10.89 -6.79 30.50
CA CYS A 163 -11.64 -5.79 31.27
C CYS A 163 -10.83 -4.52 31.51
N ARG A 164 -9.56 -4.64 31.94
CA ARG A 164 -8.69 -3.48 32.26
C ARG A 164 -8.26 -2.69 31.05
N SER A 165 -8.07 -3.33 29.90
CA SER A 165 -7.82 -2.63 28.63
C SER A 165 -9.03 -1.82 28.16
N SER A 166 -10.25 -2.23 28.56
CA SER A 166 -11.47 -1.49 28.23
C SER A 166 -11.69 -0.32 29.19
N ILE A 167 -11.64 -0.58 30.49
CA ILE A 167 -11.71 0.42 31.56
C ILE A 167 -10.77 -0.03 32.68
N SER A 168 -9.80 0.81 33.01
CA SER A 168 -8.65 0.50 33.88
C SER A 168 -9.03 0.05 35.31
N THR A 169 -10.16 0.54 35.82
CA THR A 169 -10.70 0.22 37.16
C THR A 169 -11.52 -1.07 37.21
N CYS A 170 -11.71 -1.76 36.08
CA CYS A 170 -12.47 -3.00 36.03
C CYS A 170 -11.62 -4.24 36.29
N THR A 171 -12.28 -5.32 36.66
CA THR A 171 -11.74 -6.68 36.72
C THR A 171 -12.77 -7.66 36.14
N VAL A 172 -12.35 -8.89 35.87
CA VAL A 172 -13.28 -9.94 35.40
C VAL A 172 -14.20 -10.40 36.53
N ASN A 173 -15.43 -10.78 36.22
CA ASN A 173 -16.38 -11.35 37.17
C ASN A 173 -15.88 -12.72 37.72
N GLU A 174 -16.43 -13.14 38.87
CA GLU A 174 -16.18 -14.42 39.55
C GLU A 174 -16.40 -15.67 38.66
N THR A 175 -17.26 -15.56 37.65
CA THR A 175 -17.51 -16.63 36.66
C THR A 175 -16.52 -16.63 35.49
N ASN A 176 -15.51 -15.75 35.50
CA ASN A 176 -14.63 -15.45 34.36
C ASN A 176 -15.39 -15.04 33.09
N SER A 177 -16.52 -14.34 33.23
CA SER A 177 -17.32 -13.83 32.12
C SER A 177 -18.03 -12.53 32.50
N GLY A 178 -17.73 -11.46 31.76
CA GLY A 178 -18.14 -10.09 32.07
C GLY A 178 -17.21 -9.40 33.04
N CYS A 179 -17.37 -8.08 33.13
CA CYS A 179 -16.52 -7.23 33.98
C CYS A 179 -17.32 -6.65 35.14
N VAL A 180 -16.61 -6.45 36.26
CA VAL A 180 -17.11 -5.80 37.47
C VAL A 180 -16.06 -4.79 37.93
N ASP A 181 -16.44 -3.89 38.83
CA ASP A 181 -15.47 -2.96 39.42
C ASP A 181 -14.42 -3.78 40.22
N SER A 182 -13.16 -3.40 40.11
CA SER A 182 -12.10 -4.05 40.87
C SER A 182 -12.24 -3.77 42.38
N GLY A 183 -11.83 -4.72 43.21
CA GLY A 183 -11.78 -4.51 44.66
C GLY A 183 -10.84 -3.36 45.04
N LYS A 184 -11.22 -2.59 46.06
CA LYS A 184 -10.41 -1.45 46.54
C LYS A 184 -9.03 -1.89 47.01
N ASN A 185 -8.94 -3.07 47.64
CA ASN A 185 -7.71 -3.70 48.10
C ASN A 185 -7.49 -5.05 47.41
N CYS A 186 -6.31 -5.65 47.54
CA CYS A 186 -6.07 -6.99 46.99
C CYS A 186 -6.91 -8.05 47.71
N SER A 187 -7.13 -7.92 49.02
CA SER A 187 -7.99 -8.82 49.80
C SER A 187 -9.44 -8.87 49.30
N ASP A 188 -9.90 -7.82 48.61
CA ASP A 188 -11.26 -7.71 48.10
C ASP A 188 -11.44 -8.47 46.77
N GLN A 189 -10.34 -8.93 46.15
CA GLN A 189 -10.37 -9.74 44.94
C GLN A 189 -10.74 -11.19 45.29
N LYS A 190 -11.74 -11.72 44.60
CA LYS A 190 -12.42 -12.98 45.00
C LYS A 190 -11.87 -14.21 44.30
N ILE A 191 -11.32 -14.06 43.10
CA ILE A 191 -10.79 -15.17 42.31
C ILE A 191 -9.38 -14.86 41.78
N LYS A 192 -8.63 -15.92 41.46
CA LYS A 192 -7.24 -15.83 40.99
C LYS A 192 -7.04 -14.86 39.82
N SER A 193 -7.96 -14.87 38.85
CA SER A 193 -7.86 -14.01 37.67
C SER A 193 -8.02 -12.52 37.98
N GLN A 194 -8.69 -12.16 39.08
CA GLN A 194 -8.84 -10.78 39.54
C GLN A 194 -7.59 -10.28 40.30
N CYS A 195 -6.80 -11.20 40.84
CA CYS A 195 -5.68 -10.93 41.75
C CYS A 195 -4.42 -10.46 41.00
N VAL A 196 -4.47 -9.23 40.51
CA VAL A 196 -3.36 -8.61 39.74
C VAL A 196 -2.95 -7.28 40.36
N THR A 197 -3.88 -6.33 40.46
CA THR A 197 -3.69 -5.07 41.18
C THR A 197 -4.96 -4.65 41.90
N ASN A 198 -4.84 -3.76 42.88
CA ASN A 198 -5.97 -3.06 43.47
C ASN A 198 -6.66 -2.11 42.46
N LEU A 199 -7.78 -1.50 42.88
CA LEU A 199 -8.61 -0.59 42.06
C LEU A 199 -7.82 0.56 41.44
N ASP A 200 -6.98 1.22 42.23
CA ASP A 200 -6.19 2.40 41.82
C ASP A 200 -4.90 2.04 41.07
N GLN A 201 -4.61 0.73 40.93
CA GLN A 201 -3.40 0.19 40.30
C GLN A 201 -2.09 0.60 40.99
N THR A 202 -2.15 0.92 42.28
CA THR A 202 -1.01 1.33 43.10
C THR A 202 -0.38 0.18 43.90
N MET A 203 -1.12 -0.93 44.07
CA MET A 203 -0.66 -2.11 44.80
C MET A 203 -0.79 -3.35 43.92
N GLU A 204 0.32 -4.06 43.76
CA GLU A 204 0.34 -5.39 43.14
C GLU A 204 -0.24 -6.43 44.09
N CYS A 205 -0.94 -7.40 43.52
CA CYS A 205 -1.59 -8.45 44.27
C CYS A 205 -1.02 -9.82 43.92
N LYS A 206 -1.02 -10.74 44.89
CA LYS A 206 -0.58 -12.12 44.69
C LYS A 206 -1.63 -13.10 45.19
N TRP A 207 -1.83 -14.17 44.43
CA TRP A 207 -2.80 -15.22 44.76
C TRP A 207 -2.18 -16.28 45.66
N ASN A 208 -2.88 -16.67 46.72
CA ASN A 208 -2.51 -17.79 47.56
C ASN A 208 -3.29 -19.03 47.13
N GLU A 209 -2.60 -20.04 46.57
CA GLU A 209 -3.24 -21.28 46.11
C GLU A 209 -3.82 -22.11 47.27
N THR A 210 -3.23 -22.02 48.46
CA THR A 210 -3.65 -22.84 49.62
C THR A 210 -4.92 -22.28 50.26
N THR A 211 -4.99 -20.97 50.47
CA THR A 211 -6.16 -20.33 51.07
C THR A 211 -7.20 -19.90 50.05
N SER A 212 -6.87 -19.95 48.74
CA SER A 212 -7.71 -19.41 47.65
C SER A 212 -8.12 -17.96 47.90
N THR A 213 -7.20 -17.16 48.43
CA THR A 213 -7.40 -15.73 48.70
C THR A 213 -6.33 -14.91 48.01
N CYS A 214 -6.69 -13.68 47.65
CA CYS A 214 -5.76 -12.68 47.14
C CYS A 214 -5.24 -11.81 48.28
N TYR A 215 -3.98 -11.38 48.20
CA TYR A 215 -3.35 -10.55 49.22
C TYR A 215 -2.37 -9.56 48.59
N ASP A 216 -2.04 -8.52 49.33
CA ASP A 216 -1.09 -7.49 48.88
C ASP A 216 0.29 -8.11 48.68
N TYR A 217 0.93 -7.83 47.55
CA TYR A 217 2.25 -8.38 47.23
C TYR A 217 3.38 -7.62 47.94
N THR A 218 3.37 -7.74 49.26
CA THR A 218 4.30 -7.10 50.19
C THR A 218 5.19 -8.15 50.85
N CYS A 219 6.33 -7.72 51.39
CA CYS A 219 7.28 -8.64 52.03
C CYS A 219 6.72 -9.29 53.30
N VAL A 220 5.85 -8.60 54.04
CA VAL A 220 5.22 -9.15 55.25
C VAL A 220 4.36 -10.38 54.99
N ASN A 221 3.90 -10.57 53.75
CA ASN A 221 3.12 -11.74 53.34
C ASN A 221 4.00 -12.86 52.74
N GLY A 222 5.31 -12.64 52.62
CA GLY A 222 6.28 -13.64 52.20
C GLY A 222 6.72 -14.53 53.35
N ASN A 223 6.95 -15.81 53.05
CA ASN A 223 7.57 -16.77 53.97
C ASN A 223 8.92 -17.21 53.42
N GLY A 224 9.91 -17.27 54.30
CA GLY A 224 11.27 -17.71 53.99
C GLY A 224 12.01 -18.03 55.28
N LYS A 225 12.98 -18.93 55.22
CA LYS A 225 13.91 -19.27 56.32
C LYS A 225 15.26 -18.61 56.15
N THR A 226 15.53 -18.06 54.97
CA THR A 226 16.74 -17.34 54.63
C THR A 226 16.38 -16.05 53.87
N VAL A 227 17.29 -15.08 53.87
CA VAL A 227 17.15 -13.86 53.05
C VAL A 227 16.92 -14.22 51.58
N ASP A 228 17.67 -15.17 51.03
CA ASP A 228 17.57 -15.59 49.63
C ASP A 228 16.18 -16.15 49.30
N GLU A 229 15.56 -16.89 50.24
CA GLU A 229 14.18 -17.37 50.09
C GLU A 229 13.16 -16.22 50.13
N CYS A 230 13.36 -15.22 50.98
CA CYS A 230 12.54 -14.01 50.99
C CYS A 230 12.69 -13.19 49.71
N GLN A 231 13.93 -13.05 49.20
CA GLN A 231 14.21 -12.36 47.94
C GLN A 231 13.64 -13.08 46.72
N LYS A 232 13.59 -14.42 46.75
CA LYS A 232 12.90 -15.21 45.73
C LYS A 232 11.39 -14.97 45.73
N TYR A 233 10.81 -14.67 46.89
CA TYR A 233 9.41 -14.26 46.97
C TYR A 233 9.20 -12.85 46.41
N LYS A 234 10.04 -11.87 46.78
CA LYS A 234 10.14 -10.51 46.22
C LYS A 234 11.52 -9.92 46.55
N GLU A 235 12.22 -9.37 45.55
CA GLU A 235 13.67 -9.04 45.64
C GLU A 235 14.03 -8.06 46.78
N THR A 236 13.09 -7.19 47.16
CA THR A 236 13.27 -6.18 48.21
C THR A 236 12.96 -6.70 49.63
N CYS A 237 12.86 -8.02 49.81
CA CYS A 237 12.52 -8.63 51.09
C CYS A 237 13.71 -9.28 51.78
N VAL A 238 13.72 -9.22 53.12
CA VAL A 238 14.65 -9.91 54.01
C VAL A 238 13.87 -10.70 55.08
N LEU A 239 14.57 -11.51 55.86
CA LEU A 239 13.98 -12.28 56.96
C LEU A 239 13.58 -11.34 58.11
N ALA A 240 12.40 -11.54 58.70
CA ALA A 240 11.94 -10.77 59.84
C ALA A 240 12.65 -11.20 61.14
N GLU A 241 12.77 -10.28 62.10
CA GLU A 241 13.43 -10.51 63.39
C GLU A 241 12.42 -10.51 64.53
N THR A 242 12.64 -11.35 65.52
CA THR A 242 11.88 -11.42 66.79
C THR A 242 12.79 -11.06 67.96
N GLN A 243 12.24 -11.01 69.19
CA GLN A 243 13.06 -10.74 70.38
C GLN A 243 14.07 -11.87 70.67
N ASP A 244 13.79 -13.10 70.23
CA ASP A 244 14.56 -14.31 70.57
C ASP A 244 15.36 -14.90 69.38
N GLY A 245 15.28 -14.30 68.19
CA GLY A 245 15.91 -14.85 66.98
C GLY A 245 15.26 -14.39 65.67
N THR A 246 15.62 -15.03 64.56
CA THR A 246 14.99 -14.81 63.24
C THR A 246 13.64 -15.52 63.11
N SER A 247 12.71 -14.90 62.40
CA SER A 247 11.39 -15.44 62.07
C SER A 247 11.43 -16.34 60.83
N SER A 248 10.32 -17.04 60.53
CA SER A 248 10.06 -17.70 59.24
C SER A 248 9.25 -16.85 58.26
N THR A 249 9.05 -15.57 58.59
CA THR A 249 8.34 -14.57 57.79
C THR A 249 9.31 -13.55 57.24
N CYS A 250 8.95 -12.89 56.14
CA CYS A 250 9.77 -11.84 55.53
C CYS A 250 9.32 -10.44 55.97
N LYS A 251 10.19 -9.45 55.80
CA LYS A 251 9.91 -8.02 55.96
C LYS A 251 10.61 -7.23 54.84
N ASP A 252 10.23 -5.97 54.65
CA ASP A 252 10.96 -5.11 53.73
C ASP A 252 12.40 -4.89 54.23
N ILE A 253 13.34 -4.68 53.31
CA ILE A 253 14.72 -4.30 53.65
C ILE A 253 14.75 -3.05 54.55
N ASP A 254 15.70 -3.04 55.48
CA ASP A 254 15.93 -1.97 56.44
C ASP A 254 17.38 -1.47 56.33
N GLU A 255 17.76 -0.45 57.09
CA GLU A 255 19.17 -0.08 57.24
C GLU A 255 19.96 -1.21 57.91
N CYS A 256 21.20 -1.46 57.47
CA CYS A 256 21.97 -2.60 57.98
C CYS A 256 22.16 -2.53 59.50
N VAL A 257 22.30 -1.33 60.05
CA VAL A 257 22.46 -1.09 61.51
C VAL A 257 21.25 -1.55 62.33
N ASN A 258 20.08 -1.72 61.71
CA ASN A 258 18.86 -2.14 62.40
C ASN A 258 18.74 -3.68 62.51
N TYR A 259 19.59 -4.45 61.83
CA TYR A 259 19.60 -5.90 61.92
C TYR A 259 20.32 -6.40 63.17
N LYS A 260 19.64 -7.25 63.95
CA LYS A 260 20.11 -7.78 65.23
C LYS A 260 20.73 -9.16 65.14
N PHE A 261 20.65 -9.83 63.98
CA PHE A 261 21.12 -11.20 63.80
C PHE A 261 22.02 -11.34 62.56
N MET A 262 22.96 -12.30 62.59
CA MET A 262 23.89 -12.53 61.49
C MET A 262 23.16 -12.95 60.20
N ASP A 263 22.13 -13.79 60.32
CA ASP A 263 21.43 -14.36 59.17
C ASP A 263 20.58 -13.34 58.40
N THR A 264 20.24 -12.20 59.02
CA THR A 264 19.54 -11.07 58.39
C THR A 264 20.48 -10.02 57.83
N CYS A 265 21.73 -9.98 58.30
CA CYS A 265 22.77 -9.02 57.92
C CYS A 265 23.41 -9.35 56.57
N LYS A 266 22.64 -9.23 55.48
CA LYS A 266 23.13 -9.45 54.11
C LYS A 266 22.91 -8.26 53.18
N ILE A 267 21.71 -7.69 53.21
CA ILE A 267 21.29 -6.60 52.33
C ILE A 267 20.37 -5.64 53.07
N GLY A 268 20.60 -4.35 52.89
CA GLY A 268 19.81 -3.26 53.43
C GLY A 268 19.50 -2.24 52.34
N ILE A 269 18.88 -1.14 52.73
CA ILE A 269 18.46 -0.09 51.78
C ILE A 269 19.61 0.55 50.99
N GLN A 270 20.84 0.51 51.53
CA GLN A 270 22.04 1.07 50.89
C GLN A 270 22.88 0.03 50.12
N GLY A 271 22.46 -1.23 50.10
CA GLY A 271 23.19 -2.33 49.47
C GLY A 271 23.59 -3.41 50.48
N ASN A 272 24.77 -4.00 50.31
CA ASN A 272 25.19 -5.16 51.12
C ASN A 272 25.48 -4.76 52.58
N CYS A 273 25.30 -5.70 53.50
CA CYS A 273 25.62 -5.54 54.92
C CYS A 273 26.77 -6.45 55.37
N LEU A 274 27.46 -6.07 56.44
CA LEU A 274 28.56 -6.83 57.05
C LEU A 274 28.28 -7.08 58.54
N TRP A 275 28.45 -8.33 58.97
CA TRP A 275 28.34 -8.71 60.38
C TRP A 275 29.70 -8.64 61.07
N LEU A 276 29.85 -7.72 62.02
CA LEU A 276 31.04 -7.58 62.84
C LEU A 276 30.85 -8.26 64.19
N VAL A 277 31.91 -8.85 64.75
CA VAL A 277 31.90 -9.47 66.08
C VAL A 277 32.90 -8.75 66.97
N THR A 278 32.45 -8.33 68.15
CA THR A 278 33.28 -7.66 69.16
C THR A 278 33.19 -8.39 70.50
N GLN A 279 34.26 -8.35 71.29
CA GLN A 279 34.31 -9.01 72.60
C GLN A 279 33.97 -8.01 73.70
N VAL A 280 32.88 -8.25 74.43
CA VAL A 280 32.47 -7.47 75.61
C VAL A 280 32.38 -8.42 76.81
N ASP A 281 33.16 -8.18 77.86
CA ASP A 281 33.26 -9.03 79.05
C ASP A 281 33.53 -10.52 78.73
N GLY A 282 34.32 -10.79 77.69
CA GLY A 282 34.68 -12.15 77.26
C GLY A 282 33.57 -12.91 76.52
N LYS A 283 32.53 -12.21 76.04
CA LYS A 283 31.47 -12.75 75.19
C LYS A 283 31.48 -12.08 73.83
N ASP A 284 31.27 -12.87 72.78
CA ASP A 284 31.07 -12.38 71.42
C ASP A 284 29.72 -11.66 71.31
N VAL A 285 29.77 -10.37 70.96
CA VAL A 285 28.62 -9.53 70.64
C VAL A 285 28.73 -9.11 69.18
N GLY A 286 27.78 -9.57 68.36
CA GLY A 286 27.71 -9.24 66.94
C GLY A 286 26.89 -7.99 66.67
N LYS A 287 27.31 -7.19 65.68
CA LYS A 287 26.61 -5.99 65.21
C LYS A 287 26.62 -5.97 63.67
N CYS A 288 25.46 -5.70 63.07
CA CYS A 288 25.36 -5.48 61.64
C CYS A 288 25.65 -4.01 61.29
N VAL A 289 26.39 -3.80 60.21
CA VAL A 289 26.70 -2.47 59.66
C VAL A 289 26.63 -2.51 58.14
N ASP A 290 26.54 -1.34 57.50
CA ASP A 290 26.59 -1.25 56.04
C ASP A 290 27.95 -1.77 55.54
N TYR A 291 27.96 -2.60 54.50
CA TYR A 291 29.20 -3.10 53.92
C TYR A 291 29.80 -2.06 52.98
N ASN A 292 30.33 -0.99 53.58
CA ASN A 292 30.99 0.11 52.90
C ASN A 292 32.38 0.35 53.49
N CYS A 293 33.19 1.16 52.82
CA CYS A 293 34.59 1.38 53.16
C CYS A 293 34.84 1.82 54.61
N SER A 294 33.94 2.62 55.18
CA SER A 294 34.10 3.16 56.54
C SER A 294 34.10 2.09 57.63
N GLN A 295 33.69 0.87 57.31
CA GLN A 295 33.67 -0.27 58.24
C GLN A 295 34.95 -1.12 58.18
N ALA A 296 35.92 -0.74 57.35
CA ALA A 296 37.22 -1.40 57.33
C ALA A 296 37.97 -1.17 58.66
N SER A 297 38.81 -2.12 59.06
CA SER A 297 39.60 -2.03 60.29
C SER A 297 40.64 -0.91 60.21
N ASP A 298 40.89 -0.22 61.32
CA ASP A 298 41.92 0.82 61.44
C ASP A 298 43.34 0.32 61.10
N ASP A 299 43.59 -0.99 61.19
CA ASP A 299 44.85 -1.62 60.76
C ASP A 299 45.07 -1.55 59.23
N TYR A 300 44.07 -1.10 58.48
CA TYR A 300 44.10 -0.95 57.02
C TYR A 300 44.79 0.37 56.63
N ILE A 301 46.07 0.46 56.99
CA ILE A 301 46.89 1.67 56.88
C ILE A 301 47.42 1.97 55.47
N ASN A 302 46.89 1.33 54.42
CA ASN A 302 47.26 1.57 53.02
C ASN A 302 46.17 1.13 52.04
N ASP A 303 46.23 1.69 50.82
CA ASP A 303 45.26 1.42 49.75
C ASP A 303 45.14 -0.07 49.38
N GLN A 304 46.22 -0.85 49.45
CA GLN A 304 46.19 -2.28 49.13
C GLN A 304 45.35 -3.08 50.13
N LEU A 305 45.40 -2.72 51.42
CA LEU A 305 44.55 -3.31 52.43
C LEU A 305 43.08 -2.91 52.21
N CYS A 306 42.81 -1.63 51.94
CA CYS A 306 41.46 -1.15 51.62
C CYS A 306 40.85 -1.79 50.37
N LEU A 307 41.64 -1.98 49.32
CA LEU A 307 41.22 -2.66 48.09
C LEU A 307 40.83 -4.12 48.34
N LYS A 308 41.53 -4.81 49.26
CA LYS A 308 41.19 -6.19 49.64
C LYS A 308 39.90 -6.28 50.42
N PHE A 309 39.54 -5.25 51.19
CA PHE A 309 38.25 -5.17 51.85
C PHE A 309 37.14 -4.98 50.81
N LEU A 310 37.26 -3.94 49.98
CA LEU A 310 36.30 -3.61 48.94
C LEU A 310 37.03 -2.86 47.81
N ALA A 311 36.82 -3.29 46.56
CA ALA A 311 37.54 -2.75 45.40
C ALA A 311 37.34 -1.23 45.20
N SER A 312 36.19 -0.71 45.64
CA SER A 312 35.84 0.72 45.58
C SER A 312 36.43 1.55 46.71
N CYS A 313 37.25 0.98 47.60
CA CYS A 313 37.80 1.68 48.76
C CYS A 313 39.26 2.09 48.60
N THR A 314 39.62 3.17 49.28
CA THR A 314 40.98 3.67 49.49
C THR A 314 41.16 4.01 50.98
N ILE A 315 42.37 4.37 51.39
CA ILE A 315 42.68 4.76 52.77
C ILE A 315 41.97 6.07 53.17
N ASP A 316 41.54 6.19 54.43
CA ASP A 316 40.92 7.42 54.94
C ASP A 316 41.92 8.62 55.00
N ASP A 317 41.43 9.82 55.27
CA ASP A 317 42.19 11.07 55.31
C ASP A 317 43.14 11.18 56.51
N ASP A 318 42.83 10.47 57.61
CA ASP A 318 43.68 10.38 58.81
C ASP A 318 44.75 9.27 58.71
N GLY A 319 44.69 8.44 57.68
CA GLY A 319 45.63 7.35 57.43
C GLY A 319 45.32 6.04 58.17
N LEU A 320 44.16 5.94 58.82
CA LEU A 320 43.68 4.73 59.49
C LEU A 320 42.32 4.32 58.89
N GLY A 321 42.13 3.03 58.61
CA GLY A 321 40.89 2.57 57.99
C GLY A 321 40.70 3.04 56.54
N CYS A 322 39.47 2.90 56.02
CA CYS A 322 39.19 3.11 54.60
C CYS A 322 37.97 4.01 54.36
N LYS A 323 38.01 4.73 53.23
CA LYS A 323 36.88 5.47 52.67
C LYS A 323 36.65 5.12 51.21
N MET A 324 35.52 5.58 50.66
CA MET A 324 35.21 5.40 49.24
C MET A 324 36.26 6.11 48.36
N ARG A 325 36.62 5.49 47.24
CA ARG A 325 37.43 6.13 46.19
C ARG A 325 36.66 7.31 45.62
N GLU A 326 37.41 8.36 45.31
CA GLU A 326 36.88 9.54 44.65
C GLU A 326 36.65 9.26 43.16
N ALA A 327 35.72 10.00 42.55
CA ALA A 327 35.48 9.93 41.11
C ALA A 327 36.66 10.48 40.28
N GLU A 328 37.37 11.47 40.83
CA GLU A 328 38.44 12.18 40.15
C GLU A 328 39.73 12.17 40.98
N CYS A 329 40.88 11.98 40.32
CA CYS A 329 42.17 11.96 41.02
C CYS A 329 42.46 13.28 41.73
N SER A 330 41.98 14.41 41.21
CA SER A 330 42.17 15.74 41.81
C SER A 330 41.48 15.94 43.15
N SER A 331 40.56 15.06 43.53
CA SER A 331 39.87 15.13 44.81
C SER A 331 40.70 14.55 45.96
N TYR A 332 41.77 13.79 45.67
CA TYR A 332 42.64 13.24 46.71
C TYR A 332 43.63 14.28 47.23
N SER A 333 43.64 14.45 48.55
CA SER A 333 44.52 15.39 49.26
C SER A 333 45.74 14.72 49.89
N GLN A 334 45.75 13.38 49.99
CA GLN A 334 46.82 12.60 50.59
C GLN A 334 47.57 11.74 49.55
N VAL A 335 48.89 11.63 49.72
CA VAL A 335 49.75 10.82 48.82
C VAL A 335 49.32 9.36 48.78
N SER A 336 48.93 8.80 49.93
CA SER A 336 48.53 7.40 50.11
C SER A 336 47.22 7.04 49.40
N GLN A 337 46.36 8.02 49.10
CA GLN A 337 45.09 7.84 48.40
C GLN A 337 45.25 7.92 46.87
N CYS A 338 46.34 8.51 46.39
CA CYS A 338 46.55 8.83 44.99
C CYS A 338 46.98 7.62 44.14
N VAL A 339 46.11 6.61 44.08
CA VAL A 339 46.35 5.33 43.40
C VAL A 339 45.40 5.16 42.21
N SER A 340 44.09 5.20 42.45
CA SER A 340 43.06 5.13 41.40
C SER A 340 41.70 5.67 41.85
N THR A 341 40.87 6.05 40.89
CA THR A 341 39.47 6.47 41.11
C THR A 341 38.52 5.27 41.26
N ILE A 342 37.25 5.53 41.58
CA ILE A 342 36.20 4.51 41.69
C ILE A 342 35.97 3.73 40.37
N ASP A 343 36.18 4.37 39.22
CA ASP A 343 36.08 3.74 37.89
C ASP A 343 37.35 2.97 37.47
N GLY A 344 38.37 2.93 38.34
CA GLY A 344 39.64 2.27 38.08
C GLY A 344 40.65 3.10 37.30
N ASN A 345 40.40 4.40 37.09
CA ASN A 345 41.38 5.29 36.43
C ASN A 345 42.59 5.49 37.34
N GLN A 346 43.80 5.25 36.83
CA GLN A 346 45.02 5.40 37.63
C GLN A 346 45.32 6.87 37.94
N CYS A 347 45.85 7.12 39.13
CA CYS A 347 46.22 8.44 39.63
C CYS A 347 47.73 8.52 39.91
N TYR A 348 48.25 9.75 39.94
CA TYR A 348 49.65 10.05 40.18
C TYR A 348 49.81 11.30 41.05
N TRP A 349 50.66 11.20 42.08
CA TRP A 349 50.91 12.33 42.98
C TRP A 349 51.95 13.29 42.39
N ASN A 350 51.50 14.50 42.05
CA ASN A 350 52.37 15.55 41.55
C ASN A 350 53.12 16.22 42.71
N LYS A 351 54.38 15.81 42.92
CA LYS A 351 55.24 16.34 44.02
C LYS A 351 55.49 17.85 43.92
N SER A 352 55.56 18.42 42.72
CA SER A 352 55.83 19.85 42.53
C SER A 352 54.65 20.72 42.93
N LYS A 353 53.42 20.25 42.65
CA LYS A 353 52.17 20.96 42.94
C LYS A 353 51.50 20.51 44.25
N GLN A 354 51.99 19.44 44.87
CA GLN A 354 51.40 18.81 46.06
C GLN A 354 49.91 18.46 45.89
N ILE A 355 49.56 17.93 44.72
CA ILE A 355 48.19 17.52 44.38
C ILE A 355 48.21 16.15 43.70
N CYS A 356 47.14 15.38 43.87
CA CYS A 356 46.90 14.19 43.08
C CYS A 356 46.28 14.56 41.72
N VAL A 357 46.72 13.91 40.65
CA VAL A 357 46.26 14.16 39.28
C VAL A 357 46.12 12.86 38.53
N SER A 358 45.36 12.84 37.44
CA SER A 358 45.20 11.63 36.63
C SER A 358 46.54 11.15 36.08
N TYR A 359 46.80 9.85 36.11
CA TYR A 359 48.03 9.24 35.59
C TYR A 359 48.01 9.18 34.07
N ASN A 360 48.21 10.33 33.45
CA ASN A 360 48.25 10.51 32.00
C ASN A 360 49.46 11.37 31.61
N CYS A 361 49.69 11.51 30.31
CA CYS A 361 50.85 12.23 29.81
C CYS A 361 50.86 13.71 30.17
N ASP A 362 49.69 14.36 30.16
CA ASP A 362 49.57 15.80 30.39
C ASP A 362 49.97 16.18 31.82
N ASN A 363 49.78 15.25 32.76
CA ASN A 363 50.13 15.40 34.17
C ASN A 363 51.54 14.91 34.55
N ALA A 364 52.29 14.34 33.60
CA ALA A 364 53.61 13.79 33.86
C ALA A 364 54.59 14.87 34.35
N GLN A 365 55.32 14.57 35.42
CA GLN A 365 56.42 15.39 35.92
C GLN A 365 57.70 14.57 35.86
N VAL A 366 58.65 15.05 35.06
CA VAL A 366 59.96 14.41 34.85
C VAL A 366 61.06 15.45 34.96
N ASP A 367 62.27 15.07 35.37
CA ASP A 367 63.38 16.00 35.63
C ASP A 367 63.76 16.84 34.38
N THR A 368 63.75 16.18 33.22
CA THR A 368 63.86 16.83 31.90
C THR A 368 62.84 16.19 30.96
N TYR A 369 62.06 17.01 30.26
CA TYR A 369 61.01 16.57 29.32
C TYR A 369 61.59 16.05 28.00
N THR A 370 62.34 14.96 28.08
CA THR A 370 62.80 14.18 26.94
C THR A 370 61.82 13.05 26.65
N SER A 371 61.77 12.57 25.40
CA SER A 371 60.93 11.42 25.04
C SER A 371 61.24 10.17 25.86
N GLU A 372 62.50 9.98 26.28
CA GLU A 372 62.89 8.86 27.14
C GLU A 372 62.25 8.96 28.53
N ASN A 373 62.32 10.14 29.16
CA ASN A 373 61.78 10.34 30.49
C ASN A 373 60.25 10.32 30.50
N CYS A 374 59.60 10.93 29.51
CA CYS A 374 58.15 10.82 29.34
C CYS A 374 57.68 9.37 29.15
N ASN A 375 58.43 8.57 28.39
CA ASN A 375 58.14 7.15 28.18
C ASN A 375 58.36 6.32 29.46
N LYS A 376 59.40 6.63 30.24
CA LYS A 376 59.61 6.03 31.57
C LYS A 376 58.46 6.31 32.54
N PHE A 377 57.89 7.52 32.49
CA PHE A 377 56.70 7.87 33.27
C PHE A 377 55.50 7.02 32.85
N LEU A 378 55.10 7.10 31.58
CA LEU A 378 54.06 6.24 31.03
C LEU A 378 54.42 5.92 29.59
N SER A 379 54.48 4.62 29.27
CA SER A 379 55.08 4.14 28.01
C SER A 379 54.45 4.72 26.72
N ILE A 380 53.22 5.22 26.82
CA ILE A 380 52.46 5.89 25.76
C ILE A 380 52.70 7.40 25.65
N CYS A 381 53.62 7.98 26.44
CA CYS A 381 53.91 9.42 26.42
C CYS A 381 55.23 9.75 25.72
N THR A 382 55.31 10.97 25.18
CA THR A 382 56.51 11.58 24.58
C THR A 382 56.59 13.06 24.96
N ALA A 383 57.73 13.71 24.73
CA ALA A 383 57.84 15.16 24.92
C ALA A 383 57.11 15.93 23.80
N ASN A 384 56.49 17.06 24.13
CA ASN A 384 55.89 17.97 23.15
C ASN A 384 56.95 18.72 22.32
N VAL A 385 56.51 19.36 21.23
CA VAL A 385 57.34 20.29 20.45
C VAL A 385 57.73 21.48 21.35
N GLY A 386 59.01 21.57 21.70
CA GLY A 386 59.54 22.55 22.68
C GLY A 386 60.02 21.94 23.99
N GLN A 387 59.81 20.64 24.25
CA GLN A 387 60.28 19.92 25.45
C GLN A 387 59.86 20.60 26.76
N THR A 388 58.62 21.06 26.84
CA THR A 388 58.06 21.75 28.02
C THR A 388 57.08 20.89 28.82
N GLN A 389 56.55 19.82 28.22
CA GLN A 389 55.63 18.88 28.87
C GLN A 389 55.62 17.52 28.16
N CYS A 390 55.14 16.47 28.84
CA CYS A 390 54.82 15.22 28.15
C CYS A 390 53.43 15.32 27.53
N VAL A 391 53.24 14.69 26.38
CA VAL A 391 51.97 14.54 25.66
C VAL A 391 51.79 13.09 25.27
N LYS A 392 50.54 12.67 25.04
CA LYS A 392 50.27 11.32 24.53
C LYS A 392 50.91 11.18 23.15
N LYS A 393 51.66 10.09 22.95
CA LYS A 393 52.16 9.69 21.65
C LYS A 393 50.98 9.59 20.69
N GLN A 394 51.10 10.24 19.55
CA GLN A 394 50.22 9.99 18.42
C GLN A 394 50.51 8.60 17.87
N CYS A 395 49.58 7.99 17.14
CA CYS A 395 49.84 6.70 16.52
C CYS A 395 51.13 6.76 15.67
N THR A 396 51.40 7.89 14.99
CA THR A 396 52.63 8.12 14.20
C THR A 396 53.94 8.03 15.00
N ASP A 397 53.88 8.17 16.32
CA ASP A 397 55.07 8.13 17.19
C ASP A 397 55.44 6.69 17.62
N ALA A 398 54.59 5.71 17.32
CA ALA A 398 54.87 4.31 17.61
C ALA A 398 55.78 3.72 16.52
N LEU A 399 57.01 3.36 16.90
CA LEU A 399 58.01 2.75 16.00
C LEU A 399 57.99 1.22 16.01
N THR A 400 57.16 0.59 16.87
CA THR A 400 57.02 -0.87 16.94
C THR A 400 55.55 -1.28 17.07
N SER A 401 55.21 -2.46 16.53
CA SER A 401 53.86 -3.05 16.61
C SER A 401 53.36 -3.19 18.05
N GLN A 402 54.24 -3.59 18.98
CA GLN A 402 53.91 -3.73 20.41
C GLN A 402 53.59 -2.40 21.09
N LEU A 403 54.19 -1.30 20.66
CA LEU A 403 53.86 0.03 21.18
C LEU A 403 52.55 0.55 20.58
N CYS A 404 52.30 0.23 19.30
CA CYS A 404 51.08 0.63 18.61
C CYS A 404 49.81 0.02 19.22
N THR A 405 49.85 -1.27 19.57
CA THR A 405 48.72 -1.96 20.21
C THR A 405 48.39 -1.42 21.60
N LYS A 406 49.33 -0.70 22.25
CA LYS A 406 49.15 -0.10 23.58
C LYS A 406 48.59 1.33 23.57
N LEU A 407 48.59 2.03 22.43
CA LEU A 407 48.18 3.44 22.36
C LEU A 407 46.65 3.64 22.41
N GLY A 408 45.87 2.58 22.18
CA GLY A 408 44.41 2.60 22.06
C GLY A 408 43.96 3.31 20.79
N SER A 409 42.96 2.74 20.08
CA SER A 409 42.45 3.29 18.82
C SER A 409 43.50 3.48 17.70
N CYS A 410 44.57 2.68 17.70
CA CYS A 410 45.61 2.63 16.66
C CYS A 410 45.79 1.21 16.12
N ILE A 411 46.13 1.07 14.83
CA ILE A 411 46.47 -0.19 14.16
C ILE A 411 47.90 -0.13 13.58
N TRP A 412 48.62 -1.24 13.66
CA TRP A 412 49.93 -1.41 13.00
C TRP A 412 49.73 -1.90 11.57
N GLN A 413 50.00 -1.05 10.59
CA GLN A 413 49.86 -1.35 9.16
C GLN A 413 51.04 -0.76 8.38
N ASP A 414 51.53 -1.50 7.39
CA ASP A 414 52.66 -1.09 6.52
C ASP A 414 53.89 -0.59 7.29
N ASN A 415 54.24 -1.30 8.37
CA ASN A 415 55.37 -1.00 9.25
C ASN A 415 55.30 0.39 9.92
N LYS A 416 54.09 0.95 10.03
CA LYS A 416 53.79 2.21 10.74
C LYS A 416 52.54 2.03 11.60
N CYS A 417 52.40 2.87 12.61
CA CYS A 417 51.21 2.89 13.46
C CYS A 417 50.31 4.07 13.07
N VAL A 418 49.03 3.80 12.83
CA VAL A 418 48.04 4.79 12.37
C VAL A 418 46.75 4.66 13.17
N SER A 419 45.95 5.73 13.25
CA SER A 419 44.66 5.71 13.97
C SER A 419 43.64 4.81 13.27
N PHE A 420 42.72 4.19 14.01
CA PHE A 420 41.58 3.51 13.41
C PHE A 420 40.75 4.48 12.57
N THR A 421 40.44 4.05 11.36
CA THR A 421 39.46 4.67 10.49
C THR A 421 38.64 3.53 9.91
N CYS A 422 37.36 3.73 9.55
CA CYS A 422 36.63 2.64 8.93
C CYS A 422 37.37 2.10 7.68
N ALA A 423 38.04 2.99 6.93
CA ALA A 423 38.80 2.66 5.72
C ALA A 423 40.01 1.73 5.94
N ASN A 424 40.59 1.70 7.15
CA ASN A 424 41.74 0.85 7.45
C ASN A 424 41.39 -0.37 8.31
N ALA A 425 40.10 -0.68 8.43
CA ALA A 425 39.64 -1.89 9.08
C ALA A 425 40.14 -3.16 8.35
N PRO A 426 40.45 -4.25 9.07
CA PRO A 426 40.89 -5.51 8.46
C PRO A 426 39.88 -6.03 7.43
N THR A 427 40.37 -6.49 6.28
CA THR A 427 39.53 -7.04 5.20
C THR A 427 38.80 -8.33 5.59
N THR A 428 39.20 -8.96 6.69
CA THR A 428 38.53 -10.12 7.29
C THR A 428 37.20 -9.78 7.97
N LEU A 429 36.92 -8.50 8.24
CA LEU A 429 35.64 -8.07 8.80
C LEU A 429 34.61 -7.98 7.68
N THR A 430 33.70 -8.95 7.65
CA THR A 430 32.70 -9.09 6.58
C THR A 430 31.27 -8.81 7.04
N THR A 431 31.04 -8.56 8.34
CA THR A 431 29.70 -8.34 8.91
C THR A 431 29.58 -6.96 9.57
N ASN A 432 28.35 -6.41 9.61
CA ASN A 432 28.07 -5.12 10.26
C ASN A 432 28.46 -5.14 11.75
N THR A 433 28.16 -6.22 12.46
CA THR A 433 28.54 -6.40 13.87
C THR A 433 30.05 -6.38 14.07
N ALA A 434 30.81 -6.99 13.16
CA ALA A 434 32.27 -6.98 13.24
C ALA A 434 32.84 -5.57 12.99
N CYS A 435 32.26 -4.82 12.06
CA CYS A 435 32.67 -3.44 11.79
C CYS A 435 32.28 -2.46 12.90
N SER A 436 31.08 -2.58 13.49
CA SER A 436 30.66 -1.72 14.61
C SER A 436 31.52 -1.91 15.85
N ASN A 437 32.00 -3.14 16.08
CA ASN A 437 32.92 -3.45 17.17
C ASN A 437 34.35 -2.93 16.92
N PHE A 438 34.77 -2.81 15.65
CA PHE A 438 36.09 -2.26 15.29
C PHE A 438 36.17 -0.75 15.53
N LEU A 439 35.15 -0.02 15.11
CA LEU A 439 34.98 1.40 15.39
C LEU A 439 33.49 1.74 15.28
N ASP A 440 32.95 2.42 16.29
CA ASP A 440 31.54 2.82 16.31
C ASP A 440 31.21 3.65 15.06
N LYS A 441 30.01 3.42 14.51
CA LYS A 441 29.53 3.98 13.21
C LYS A 441 30.31 3.51 11.97
N CYS A 442 30.97 2.36 12.01
CA CYS A 442 31.45 1.68 10.81
C CYS A 442 30.52 0.53 10.38
N TYR A 443 30.35 0.37 9.07
CA TYR A 443 29.53 -0.65 8.43
C TYR A 443 30.37 -1.53 7.51
N THR A 444 29.93 -2.76 7.25
CA THR A 444 30.69 -3.69 6.39
C THR A 444 30.61 -3.30 4.92
N THR A 445 31.75 -3.36 4.25
CA THR A 445 31.85 -3.33 2.78
C THR A 445 31.89 -4.75 2.19
N GLY A 446 31.78 -5.78 3.03
CA GLY A 446 31.95 -7.19 2.65
C GLY A 446 33.41 -7.66 2.60
N ALA A 447 34.38 -6.74 2.70
CA ALA A 447 35.80 -7.02 2.84
C ALA A 447 36.51 -5.83 3.54
N GLY A 448 36.18 -5.63 4.83
CA GLY A 448 36.56 -4.45 5.60
C GLY A 448 35.39 -3.50 5.81
N CYS A 449 35.64 -2.31 6.36
CA CYS A 449 34.60 -1.42 6.85
C CYS A 449 34.60 -0.05 6.15
N SER A 450 33.50 0.69 6.29
CA SER A 450 33.32 2.06 5.79
C SER A 450 32.47 2.87 6.76
N SER A 451 32.67 4.18 6.78
CA SER A 451 31.83 5.12 7.56
C SER A 451 30.47 5.35 6.90
N ASN A 452 30.32 4.99 5.63
CA ASN A 452 29.07 4.96 4.90
C ASN A 452 28.66 3.50 4.71
N GLY A 453 27.46 3.14 5.18
CA GLY A 453 26.94 1.78 5.14
C GLY A 453 25.87 1.59 4.08
N THR A 454 25.93 2.34 2.98
CA THR A 454 24.92 2.29 1.90
C THR A 454 25.12 1.06 1.02
N CYS A 455 24.09 0.64 0.27
CA CYS A 455 24.23 -0.49 -0.66
C CYS A 455 25.41 -0.30 -1.64
N THR A 456 25.71 0.93 -2.06
CA THR A 456 26.82 1.20 -3.00
C THR A 456 28.21 0.98 -2.42
N ASP A 457 28.35 0.91 -1.09
CA ASP A 457 29.64 0.71 -0.43
C ASP A 457 30.05 -0.78 -0.36
N MET A 458 29.12 -1.69 -0.68
CA MET A 458 29.32 -3.15 -0.56
C MET A 458 30.00 -3.74 -1.81
N LYS A 459 31.10 -4.45 -1.58
CA LYS A 459 31.98 -5.02 -2.60
C LYS A 459 31.79 -6.52 -2.81
N THR A 460 30.91 -7.17 -2.06
CA THR A 460 30.61 -8.60 -2.20
C THR A 460 29.11 -8.87 -2.22
N GLU A 461 28.71 -9.89 -2.98
CA GLU A 461 27.32 -10.34 -3.07
C GLU A 461 26.75 -10.74 -1.72
N ALA A 462 27.54 -11.43 -0.90
CA ALA A 462 27.13 -11.88 0.44
C ALA A 462 26.79 -10.73 1.40
N ALA A 463 27.44 -9.57 1.24
CA ALA A 463 27.17 -8.38 2.05
C ALA A 463 25.97 -7.56 1.53
N CYS A 464 25.60 -7.73 0.25
CA CYS A 464 24.56 -6.95 -0.44
C CYS A 464 23.13 -7.37 -0.07
N LYS A 465 22.73 -7.11 1.17
CA LYS A 465 21.42 -7.49 1.70
C LYS A 465 20.59 -6.30 2.12
N THR A 466 21.07 -5.55 3.11
CA THR A 466 20.39 -4.39 3.68
C THR A 466 21.42 -3.36 4.12
N ASP A 467 21.17 -2.10 3.83
CA ASP A 467 22.08 -1.00 4.16
C ASP A 467 21.82 -0.38 5.54
N SER A 468 22.63 0.61 5.93
CA SER A 468 22.53 1.33 7.21
C SER A 468 21.25 2.15 7.37
N GLN A 469 20.43 2.31 6.32
CA GLN A 469 19.12 2.97 6.30
C GLN A 469 17.96 1.96 6.23
N ASN A 470 18.22 0.66 6.43
CA ASN A 470 17.26 -0.42 6.24
C ASN A 470 16.72 -0.58 4.81
N LYS A 471 17.41 -0.05 3.79
CA LYS A 471 17.04 -0.28 2.39
C LYS A 471 17.53 -1.64 1.94
N LYS A 472 16.63 -2.44 1.34
CA LYS A 472 17.00 -3.71 0.71
C LYS A 472 17.94 -3.46 -0.47
N CYS A 473 19.00 -4.24 -0.58
CA CYS A 473 19.99 -4.15 -1.65
C CYS A 473 19.85 -5.31 -2.64
N ILE A 474 20.40 -5.13 -3.84
CA ILE A 474 20.51 -6.16 -4.87
C ILE A 474 21.90 -6.12 -5.53
N TRP A 475 22.48 -7.29 -5.76
CA TRP A 475 23.77 -7.45 -6.42
C TRP A 475 23.56 -7.57 -7.93
N LEU A 476 24.03 -6.59 -8.69
CA LEU A 476 23.87 -6.53 -10.14
C LEU A 476 25.22 -6.24 -10.81
N SER A 477 25.62 -7.09 -11.75
CA SER A 477 26.84 -6.89 -12.56
C SER A 477 28.09 -6.56 -11.72
N SER A 478 28.31 -7.33 -10.65
CA SER A 478 29.44 -7.18 -9.72
C SER A 478 29.46 -5.89 -8.88
N ALA A 479 28.32 -5.21 -8.74
CA ALA A 479 28.15 -4.07 -7.84
C ALA A 479 26.85 -4.20 -7.04
N CYS A 480 26.85 -3.70 -5.80
CA CYS A 480 25.66 -3.65 -4.97
C CYS A 480 24.92 -2.31 -5.15
N LYS A 481 23.59 -2.37 -5.29
CA LYS A 481 22.73 -1.19 -5.45
C LYS A 481 21.50 -1.31 -4.55
N VAL A 482 20.86 -0.17 -4.27
CA VAL A 482 19.54 -0.18 -3.63
C VAL A 482 18.56 -0.88 -4.58
N LYS A 483 17.84 -1.87 -4.06
CA LYS A 483 16.85 -2.62 -4.82
C LYS A 483 15.66 -1.71 -5.11
N THR A 484 15.37 -1.47 -6.38
CA THR A 484 14.18 -0.73 -6.82
C THR A 484 13.23 -1.65 -7.57
N CYS A 485 11.95 -1.27 -7.71
CA CYS A 485 11.00 -2.06 -8.49
C CYS A 485 11.50 -2.26 -9.93
N SER A 486 12.09 -1.22 -10.53
CA SER A 486 12.55 -1.27 -11.92
C SER A 486 13.69 -2.26 -12.19
N ASP A 487 14.38 -2.73 -11.15
CA ASP A 487 15.44 -3.75 -11.25
C ASP A 487 14.87 -5.18 -11.31
N LEU A 488 13.57 -5.34 -11.08
CA LEU A 488 12.92 -6.64 -10.91
C LEU A 488 12.09 -6.99 -12.15
N VAL A 489 12.38 -8.16 -12.72
CA VAL A 489 11.71 -8.66 -13.94
C VAL A 489 10.73 -9.76 -13.56
N TYR A 490 9.76 -9.40 -12.72
CA TYR A 490 8.61 -10.25 -12.41
C TYR A 490 7.35 -9.74 -13.09
N TYR A 491 6.39 -10.64 -13.25
CA TYR A 491 5.23 -10.41 -14.11
C TYR A 491 3.93 -10.37 -13.31
N SER A 492 3.87 -10.86 -12.07
CA SER A 492 2.69 -10.73 -11.19
C SER A 492 2.84 -9.65 -10.13
N HIS A 493 1.71 -9.16 -9.61
CA HIS A 493 1.74 -8.29 -8.45
C HIS A 493 2.38 -9.02 -7.26
N SER A 494 1.97 -10.27 -6.99
CA SER A 494 2.51 -11.07 -5.88
C SER A 494 4.03 -11.18 -5.92
N GLU A 495 4.59 -11.57 -7.08
CA GLU A 495 6.03 -11.75 -7.25
C GLU A 495 6.79 -10.44 -7.02
N CYS A 496 6.26 -9.31 -7.52
CA CYS A 496 6.85 -8.00 -7.29
C CYS A 496 6.77 -7.57 -5.83
N ASN A 497 5.60 -7.75 -5.22
CA ASN A 497 5.31 -7.34 -3.85
C ASN A 497 6.12 -8.14 -2.82
N ASP A 498 6.35 -9.43 -3.08
CA ASP A 498 7.20 -10.30 -2.24
C ASP A 498 8.66 -9.79 -2.17
N GLN A 499 9.14 -9.16 -3.24
CA GLN A 499 10.46 -8.55 -3.24
C GLN A 499 10.47 -7.23 -2.44
N LEU A 500 9.48 -6.39 -2.71
CA LEU A 500 9.30 -5.04 -2.18
C LEU A 500 7.80 -4.73 -2.14
N ASP A 501 7.27 -4.48 -0.94
CA ASP A 501 5.85 -4.21 -0.65
C ASP A 501 5.27 -2.95 -1.33
N THR A 502 6.15 -2.10 -1.87
CA THR A 502 5.83 -0.90 -2.63
C THR A 502 5.80 -1.12 -4.14
N CYS A 503 5.99 -2.36 -4.61
CA CYS A 503 6.01 -2.70 -6.02
C CYS A 503 4.73 -3.40 -6.48
N THR A 504 4.43 -3.24 -7.76
CA THR A 504 3.46 -4.04 -8.51
C THR A 504 4.01 -4.34 -9.90
N SER A 505 3.30 -5.09 -10.74
CA SER A 505 3.77 -5.46 -12.09
C SER A 505 3.09 -4.60 -13.15
N ASP A 506 3.84 -4.17 -14.17
CA ASP A 506 3.30 -3.61 -15.42
C ASP A 506 3.01 -4.69 -16.49
N GLY A 507 3.12 -5.97 -16.11
CA GLY A 507 3.02 -7.11 -17.00
C GLY A 507 4.33 -7.47 -17.71
N THR A 508 5.37 -6.65 -17.62
CA THR A 508 6.70 -6.97 -18.18
C THR A 508 7.81 -6.92 -17.13
N LYS A 509 7.65 -6.07 -16.12
CA LYS A 509 8.58 -5.88 -15.00
C LYS A 509 7.83 -5.32 -13.80
N CYS A 510 8.52 -5.24 -12.67
CA CYS A 510 7.99 -4.52 -11.53
C CYS A 510 8.13 -3.01 -11.71
N ILE A 511 7.08 -2.31 -11.29
CA ILE A 511 6.99 -0.87 -11.19
C ILE A 511 6.61 -0.50 -9.76
N THR A 512 6.90 0.73 -9.36
CA THR A 512 6.38 1.26 -8.09
C THR A 512 4.87 1.35 -8.17
N GLN A 513 4.19 1.03 -7.07
CA GLN A 513 2.74 1.23 -6.97
C GLN A 513 2.39 2.69 -7.27
N ALA A 514 1.37 2.87 -8.10
CA ALA A 514 0.90 4.20 -8.46
C ALA A 514 0.28 4.89 -7.26
N VAL A 515 0.23 6.23 -7.29
CA VAL A 515 -0.47 7.01 -6.26
C VAL A 515 -1.97 6.74 -6.33
N LYS A 516 -2.53 6.66 -7.55
CA LYS A 516 -3.96 6.42 -7.80
C LYS A 516 -4.18 5.17 -8.65
N CYS A 517 -5.27 4.46 -8.41
CA CYS A 517 -5.70 3.35 -9.24
C CYS A 517 -5.91 3.78 -10.70
N SER A 518 -6.45 4.98 -10.95
CA SER A 518 -6.69 5.53 -12.29
C SER A 518 -5.45 5.69 -13.17
N ASP A 519 -4.27 5.66 -12.55
CA ASP A 519 -3.00 5.79 -13.26
C ASP A 519 -2.60 4.48 -13.95
N TYR A 520 -3.12 3.34 -13.49
CA TYR A 520 -2.90 2.05 -14.14
C TYR A 520 -3.64 1.96 -15.47
N LYS A 521 -2.90 1.52 -16.50
CA LYS A 521 -3.41 1.34 -17.87
C LYS A 521 -3.57 -0.11 -18.28
N LEU A 522 -3.19 -1.03 -17.40
CA LEU A 522 -3.25 -2.47 -17.61
C LEU A 522 -3.99 -3.13 -16.46
N SER A 523 -4.85 -4.10 -16.78
CA SER A 523 -5.61 -4.86 -15.80
C SER A 523 -4.74 -5.56 -14.77
N LEU A 524 -3.56 -6.03 -15.19
CA LEU A 524 -2.61 -6.75 -14.36
C LEU A 524 -1.94 -5.87 -13.28
N SER A 525 -1.84 -4.56 -13.52
CA SER A 525 -1.33 -3.60 -12.53
C SER A 525 -2.42 -3.12 -11.56
N CYS A 526 -3.69 -3.29 -11.94
CA CYS A 526 -4.85 -2.79 -11.21
C CYS A 526 -5.21 -3.70 -10.02
N VAL A 527 -4.28 -3.81 -9.07
CA VAL A 527 -4.46 -4.60 -7.84
C VAL A 527 -4.53 -3.67 -6.64
N ILE A 528 -3.51 -2.86 -6.44
CA ILE A 528 -3.42 -1.92 -5.32
C ILE A 528 -2.57 -0.71 -5.74
N SER A 529 -2.94 0.44 -5.19
CA SER A 529 -2.20 1.69 -5.28
C SER A 529 -1.98 2.23 -3.87
N ILE A 530 -1.30 3.37 -3.76
CA ILE A 530 -1.07 4.03 -2.47
C ILE A 530 -2.40 4.48 -1.81
N GLU A 531 -3.44 4.79 -2.60
CA GLU A 531 -4.78 5.13 -2.06
C GLU A 531 -5.58 3.91 -1.57
N GLY A 532 -5.22 2.71 -2.01
CA GLY A 532 -5.82 1.46 -1.58
C GLY A 532 -6.10 0.46 -2.70
N PRO A 533 -6.98 -0.52 -2.43
CA PRO A 533 -7.34 -1.58 -3.38
C PRO A 533 -7.94 -1.03 -4.66
N CYS A 534 -7.57 -1.65 -5.78
CA CYS A 534 -8.04 -1.26 -7.09
C CYS A 534 -8.91 -2.34 -7.72
N LEU A 535 -9.78 -1.92 -8.64
CA LEU A 535 -10.66 -2.78 -9.40
C LEU A 535 -10.69 -2.37 -10.87
N TRP A 536 -10.53 -3.36 -11.75
CA TRP A 536 -10.52 -3.16 -13.20
C TRP A 536 -11.92 -3.35 -13.78
N ILE A 537 -12.48 -2.31 -14.41
CA ILE A 537 -13.82 -2.29 -15.00
C ILE A 537 -13.72 -1.63 -16.38
N ASP A 538 -14.24 -2.27 -17.43
CA ASP A 538 -14.32 -1.72 -18.79
C ASP A 538 -13.02 -1.04 -19.29
N SER A 539 -11.89 -1.74 -19.14
CA SER A 539 -10.55 -1.27 -19.54
C SER A 539 -10.01 -0.07 -18.75
N GLN A 540 -10.56 0.21 -17.57
CA GLN A 540 -10.10 1.26 -16.66
C GLN A 540 -9.94 0.72 -15.24
N CYS A 541 -9.08 1.37 -14.46
CA CYS A 541 -8.79 0.98 -13.09
C CYS A 541 -9.35 2.02 -12.11
N PHE A 542 -10.10 1.56 -11.10
CA PHE A 542 -10.77 2.42 -10.13
C PHE A 542 -10.37 2.04 -8.70
N LEU A 543 -10.35 3.02 -7.80
CA LEU A 543 -10.28 2.76 -6.37
C LEU A 543 -11.53 1.99 -5.95
N PHE A 544 -11.36 0.93 -5.17
CA PHE A 544 -12.47 0.14 -4.65
C PHE A 544 -12.26 -0.17 -3.16
N GLN A 545 -12.83 0.67 -2.31
CA GLN A 545 -12.91 0.41 -0.86
C GLN A 545 -14.27 -0.20 -0.49
N ASP A 546 -15.33 0.34 -1.09
CA ASP A 546 -16.69 -0.18 -1.06
C ASP A 546 -17.44 0.28 -2.31
N CYS A 547 -18.73 -0.08 -2.45
CA CYS A 547 -19.52 0.39 -3.59
C CYS A 547 -19.54 1.92 -3.72
N THR A 548 -19.47 2.68 -2.62
CA THR A 548 -19.58 4.15 -2.62
C THR A 548 -18.32 4.85 -3.10
N SER A 549 -17.18 4.15 -3.14
CA SER A 549 -15.92 4.67 -3.71
C SER A 549 -15.96 4.81 -5.24
N LEU A 550 -16.92 4.16 -5.90
CA LEU A 550 -17.10 4.24 -7.35
C LEU A 550 -17.95 5.44 -7.77
N SER A 551 -17.54 6.14 -8.82
CA SER A 551 -18.28 7.29 -9.39
C SER A 551 -19.38 6.91 -10.39
N GLY A 552 -19.75 5.64 -10.48
CA GLY A 552 -20.76 5.14 -11.42
C GLY A 552 -22.19 5.49 -11.00
N THR A 553 -23.06 5.76 -11.97
CA THR A 553 -24.46 6.16 -11.70
C THR A 553 -25.48 5.12 -12.18
N THR A 554 -25.05 4.03 -12.84
CA THR A 554 -25.93 3.01 -13.42
C THR A 554 -25.76 1.67 -12.73
N HIS A 555 -26.86 0.92 -12.58
CA HIS A 555 -26.81 -0.42 -12.01
C HIS A 555 -25.85 -1.34 -12.79
N GLN A 556 -25.84 -1.27 -14.12
CA GLN A 556 -24.97 -2.09 -14.95
C GLN A 556 -23.48 -1.89 -14.61
N PHE A 557 -23.03 -0.64 -14.45
CA PHE A 557 -21.65 -0.34 -14.08
C PHE A 557 -21.35 -0.81 -12.64
N CYS A 558 -22.22 -0.47 -11.68
CA CYS A 558 -21.99 -0.82 -10.27
C CYS A 558 -21.99 -2.35 -10.06
N ASN A 559 -22.93 -3.06 -10.67
CA ASN A 559 -23.06 -4.51 -10.57
C ASN A 559 -21.92 -5.25 -11.29
N LEU A 560 -21.37 -4.67 -12.37
CA LEU A 560 -20.18 -5.19 -13.04
C LEU A 560 -18.94 -5.10 -12.12
N ALA A 561 -18.84 -4.01 -11.37
CA ALA A 561 -17.77 -3.84 -10.40
C ALA A 561 -17.84 -4.91 -9.29
N ASN A 562 -19.02 -5.08 -8.71
CA ASN A 562 -19.29 -6.08 -7.69
C ASN A 562 -20.78 -6.40 -7.69
N SER A 563 -21.14 -7.68 -7.71
CA SER A 563 -22.55 -8.13 -7.76
C SER A 563 -23.38 -7.72 -6.54
N ASN A 564 -22.72 -7.27 -5.47
CA ASN A 564 -23.34 -6.75 -4.27
C ASN A 564 -23.48 -5.20 -4.29
N CYS A 565 -23.23 -4.56 -5.43
CA CYS A 565 -23.45 -3.14 -5.66
C CYS A 565 -24.64 -2.87 -6.59
N THR A 566 -25.36 -1.79 -6.32
CA THR A 566 -26.36 -1.18 -7.21
C THR A 566 -26.16 0.33 -7.25
N THR A 567 -27.12 1.09 -7.80
CA THR A 567 -27.06 2.57 -7.87
C THR A 567 -28.20 3.21 -7.07
N ASP A 568 -27.93 4.37 -6.47
CA ASP A 568 -28.98 5.25 -5.93
C ASP A 568 -29.47 6.29 -6.97
N GLY A 569 -28.85 6.31 -8.16
CA GLY A 569 -29.11 7.26 -9.25
C GLY A 569 -28.04 8.35 -9.35
N THR A 570 -27.25 8.55 -8.31
CA THR A 570 -26.14 9.53 -8.24
C THR A 570 -24.77 8.88 -8.06
N LYS A 571 -24.72 7.72 -7.40
CA LYS A 571 -23.49 6.95 -7.17
C LYS A 571 -23.81 5.46 -6.98
N CYS A 572 -22.76 4.65 -6.98
CA CYS A 572 -22.86 3.25 -6.59
C CYS A 572 -23.07 3.14 -5.07
N VAL A 573 -23.93 2.20 -4.67
CA VAL A 573 -24.28 1.93 -3.26
C VAL A 573 -24.38 0.41 -3.05
N PRO A 574 -24.16 -0.10 -1.83
CA PRO A 574 -24.36 -1.51 -1.56
C PRO A 574 -25.83 -1.91 -1.74
N ILE A 575 -26.08 -3.14 -2.21
CA ILE A 575 -27.46 -3.65 -2.34
C ILE A 575 -28.14 -3.74 -0.97
N THR A 576 -29.47 -3.65 -0.96
CA THR A 576 -30.31 -3.85 0.24
C THR A 576 -31.37 -4.92 -0.03
N SER A 577 -32.36 -5.13 0.85
CA SER A 577 -33.56 -5.88 0.42
C SER A 577 -34.26 -5.12 -0.67
N CYS A 578 -34.94 -5.82 -1.57
CA CYS A 578 -35.73 -5.17 -2.63
C CYS A 578 -36.67 -4.09 -2.07
N ALA A 579 -37.30 -4.33 -0.91
CA ALA A 579 -38.17 -3.35 -0.26
C ALA A 579 -37.47 -2.05 0.22
N LYS A 580 -36.16 -2.10 0.51
CA LYS A 580 -35.35 -0.95 0.95
C LYS A 580 -34.54 -0.33 -0.20
N THR A 581 -34.43 -1.03 -1.33
CA THR A 581 -33.65 -0.58 -2.49
C THR A 581 -34.33 0.63 -3.15
N LEU A 582 -33.56 1.67 -3.47
CA LEU A 582 -34.08 2.82 -4.20
C LEU A 582 -34.60 2.40 -5.58
N GLN A 583 -35.62 3.11 -6.08
CA GLN A 583 -36.27 2.79 -7.35
C GLN A 583 -35.33 2.80 -8.55
N THR A 584 -34.26 3.61 -8.49
CA THR A 584 -33.18 3.71 -9.48
C THR A 584 -32.27 2.48 -9.51
N GLY A 585 -32.17 1.73 -8.41
CA GLY A 585 -31.36 0.52 -8.27
C GLY A 585 -32.15 -0.78 -8.15
N CYS A 586 -33.45 -0.79 -8.43
CA CYS A 586 -34.36 -1.92 -8.24
C CYS A 586 -34.17 -3.06 -9.27
N TYR A 587 -33.06 -3.79 -9.16
CA TYR A 587 -32.70 -4.90 -10.06
C TYR A 587 -32.41 -6.18 -9.29
N VAL A 588 -31.53 -6.07 -8.30
CA VAL A 588 -31.10 -7.15 -7.42
C VAL A 588 -31.04 -6.63 -6.00
N GLY A 589 -31.39 -7.49 -5.06
CA GLY A 589 -31.28 -7.24 -3.65
C GLY A 589 -30.73 -8.46 -2.95
N THR A 590 -30.38 -8.28 -1.68
CA THR A 590 -29.94 -9.37 -0.80
C THR A 590 -30.95 -10.53 -0.67
N ASP A 591 -32.22 -10.30 -0.99
CA ASP A 591 -33.32 -11.27 -0.98
C ASP A 591 -33.62 -11.87 -2.36
N GLY A 592 -32.79 -11.56 -3.36
CA GLY A 592 -32.82 -12.09 -4.72
C GLY A 592 -33.13 -11.02 -5.77
N ASP A 593 -33.65 -11.45 -6.91
CA ASP A 593 -34.08 -10.55 -7.98
C ASP A 593 -35.16 -9.59 -7.49
N CYS A 594 -35.05 -8.31 -7.83
CA CYS A 594 -36.06 -7.30 -7.55
C CYS A 594 -36.87 -6.94 -8.79
N VAL A 595 -38.05 -6.38 -8.57
CA VAL A 595 -38.90 -5.82 -9.62
C VAL A 595 -39.58 -4.56 -9.12
N ARG A 596 -39.74 -3.57 -10.00
CA ARG A 596 -40.59 -2.42 -9.69
C ARG A 596 -42.05 -2.81 -9.90
N ASN A 597 -42.90 -2.47 -8.93
CA ASN A 597 -44.34 -2.70 -8.97
C ASN A 597 -45.10 -1.44 -8.53
N LEU A 598 -46.42 -1.50 -8.53
CA LEU A 598 -47.31 -0.44 -8.05
C LEU A 598 -47.99 -0.87 -6.75
N ASP A 599 -47.94 -0.01 -5.74
CA ASP A 599 -48.71 -0.19 -4.51
C ASP A 599 -50.21 0.06 -4.73
N LYS A 600 -51.03 -0.11 -3.68
CA LYS A 600 -52.49 0.13 -3.72
C LYS A 600 -52.86 1.59 -4.05
N SER A 601 -51.91 2.51 -3.92
CA SER A 601 -52.05 3.94 -4.16
C SER A 601 -51.44 4.37 -5.51
N ASN A 602 -51.05 3.40 -6.36
CA ASN A 602 -50.36 3.61 -7.64
C ASN A 602 -48.96 4.27 -7.54
N ASN A 603 -48.30 4.20 -6.39
CA ASN A 603 -46.90 4.61 -6.27
C ASN A 603 -45.96 3.48 -6.70
N THR A 604 -44.84 3.84 -7.32
CA THR A 604 -43.82 2.86 -7.69
C THR A 604 -43.07 2.39 -6.45
N ILE A 605 -43.09 1.08 -6.22
CA ILE A 605 -42.37 0.39 -5.14
C ILE A 605 -41.38 -0.61 -5.74
N CYS A 606 -40.36 -0.98 -4.97
CA CYS A 606 -39.44 -2.05 -5.31
C CYS A 606 -39.74 -3.24 -4.40
N GLU A 607 -39.92 -4.43 -4.97
CA GLU A 607 -40.22 -5.64 -4.21
C GLU A 607 -39.51 -6.86 -4.80
N LYS A 608 -39.47 -7.95 -4.03
CA LYS A 608 -38.84 -9.20 -4.46
C LYS A 608 -39.61 -9.81 -5.63
N PHE A 609 -38.90 -10.12 -6.71
CA PHE A 609 -39.47 -10.78 -7.86
C PHE A 609 -39.63 -12.28 -7.61
N THR A 610 -40.87 -12.75 -7.46
CA THR A 610 -41.18 -14.20 -7.42
C THR A 610 -41.73 -14.76 -8.73
N LYS A 611 -42.60 -14.03 -9.43
CA LYS A 611 -43.28 -14.46 -10.66
C LYS A 611 -43.92 -13.28 -11.39
N CYS A 612 -44.16 -13.39 -12.70
CA CYS A 612 -44.75 -12.27 -13.44
C CYS A 612 -46.14 -11.87 -12.93
N THR A 613 -46.94 -12.79 -12.40
CA THR A 613 -48.30 -12.52 -11.90
C THR A 613 -48.40 -11.60 -10.69
N GLN A 614 -47.28 -11.28 -10.03
CA GLN A 614 -47.27 -10.30 -8.94
C GLN A 614 -47.31 -8.85 -9.43
N MET A 615 -46.91 -8.59 -10.68
CA MET A 615 -46.81 -7.23 -11.22
C MET A 615 -48.17 -6.72 -11.70
N ASN A 616 -48.54 -5.53 -11.23
CA ASN A 616 -49.81 -4.86 -11.52
C ASN A 616 -49.68 -3.87 -12.69
N PHE A 617 -49.07 -4.29 -13.79
CA PHE A 617 -49.03 -3.49 -15.01
C PHE A 617 -50.08 -3.95 -16.01
N THR A 618 -50.63 -3.00 -16.76
CA THR A 618 -51.74 -3.22 -17.69
C THR A 618 -51.29 -3.32 -19.14
N THR A 619 -49.99 -3.19 -19.42
CA THR A 619 -49.43 -3.21 -20.77
C THR A 619 -48.25 -4.17 -20.89
N HIS A 620 -48.10 -4.78 -22.07
CA HIS A 620 -46.93 -5.61 -22.39
C HIS A 620 -45.62 -4.85 -22.17
N PHE A 621 -45.53 -3.62 -22.67
CA PHE A 621 -44.31 -2.81 -22.55
C PHE A 621 -43.89 -2.61 -21.10
N GLN A 622 -44.82 -2.33 -20.19
CA GLN A 622 -44.50 -2.17 -18.76
C GLN A 622 -44.04 -3.50 -18.13
N CYS A 623 -44.78 -4.60 -18.35
CA CYS A 623 -44.38 -5.92 -17.84
C CYS A 623 -42.98 -6.33 -18.36
N PHE A 624 -42.76 -6.18 -19.67
CA PHE A 624 -41.53 -6.59 -20.36
C PHE A 624 -40.34 -5.70 -20.00
N ARG A 625 -40.56 -4.39 -19.82
CA ARG A 625 -39.54 -3.43 -19.40
C ARG A 625 -39.01 -3.76 -18.01
N GLU A 626 -39.90 -4.10 -17.06
CA GLU A 626 -39.48 -4.46 -15.71
C GLU A 626 -38.85 -5.85 -15.66
N LYS A 627 -39.42 -6.83 -16.38
CA LYS A 627 -38.84 -8.16 -16.54
C LYS A 627 -39.08 -8.68 -17.96
N LYS A 628 -37.98 -8.88 -18.70
CA LYS A 628 -38.00 -9.34 -20.11
C LYS A 628 -38.72 -10.68 -20.32
N THR A 629 -38.86 -11.47 -19.27
CA THR A 629 -39.58 -12.76 -19.26
C THR A 629 -41.08 -12.62 -19.01
N CYS A 630 -41.61 -11.41 -18.87
CA CYS A 630 -43.01 -11.15 -18.53
C CYS A 630 -43.77 -10.42 -19.64
N THR A 631 -45.07 -10.66 -19.70
CA THR A 631 -46.03 -10.00 -20.62
C THR A 631 -47.36 -9.73 -19.90
N VAL A 632 -48.32 -9.06 -20.53
CA VAL A 632 -49.65 -8.80 -19.94
C VAL A 632 -50.62 -9.98 -20.15
N ASN A 633 -51.44 -10.31 -19.16
CA ASN A 633 -52.48 -11.34 -19.27
C ASN A 633 -53.65 -10.90 -20.18
N SER A 634 -54.52 -11.83 -20.59
CA SER A 634 -55.72 -11.60 -21.41
C SER A 634 -56.67 -10.55 -20.81
N ASP A 635 -56.68 -10.41 -19.49
CA ASP A 635 -57.66 -9.57 -18.78
C ASP A 635 -57.17 -8.12 -18.59
N LYS A 636 -56.00 -7.76 -19.14
CA LYS A 636 -55.36 -6.42 -19.07
C LYS A 636 -55.15 -5.84 -17.66
N LYS A 637 -55.11 -6.68 -16.62
CA LYS A 637 -54.99 -6.23 -15.22
C LYS A 637 -53.70 -6.65 -14.50
N THR A 638 -53.04 -7.72 -14.95
CA THR A 638 -51.82 -8.25 -14.33
C THR A 638 -50.87 -8.81 -15.38
N CYS A 639 -49.57 -8.91 -15.03
CA CYS A 639 -48.60 -9.57 -15.90
C CYS A 639 -48.67 -11.11 -15.78
N MET A 640 -48.07 -11.82 -16.73
CA MET A 640 -47.93 -13.28 -16.79
C MET A 640 -46.59 -13.64 -17.44
N ASP A 641 -46.15 -14.88 -17.31
CA ASP A 641 -44.90 -15.33 -17.93
C ASP A 641 -45.03 -15.32 -19.46
N LEU A 642 -43.96 -14.92 -20.14
CA LEU A 642 -43.86 -14.94 -21.59
C LEU A 642 -43.76 -16.40 -22.07
N SER A 643 -44.79 -16.90 -22.74
CA SER A 643 -44.84 -18.26 -23.29
C SER A 643 -44.22 -18.33 -24.69
N SER A 644 -43.49 -19.41 -24.98
CA SER A 644 -42.98 -19.74 -26.31
C SER A 644 -44.09 -20.17 -27.29
N ALA A 645 -45.26 -20.58 -26.80
CA ALA A 645 -46.37 -21.02 -27.62
C ALA A 645 -47.28 -19.83 -28.00
N CYS A 646 -47.27 -19.46 -29.28
CA CYS A 646 -48.08 -18.36 -29.80
C CYS A 646 -49.61 -18.56 -29.61
N SER A 647 -50.05 -19.80 -29.44
CA SER A 647 -51.45 -20.18 -29.19
C SER A 647 -52.00 -19.67 -27.86
N ASN A 648 -51.14 -19.29 -26.91
CA ASN A 648 -51.55 -18.80 -25.59
C ASN A 648 -51.93 -17.31 -25.59
N TYR A 649 -51.96 -16.68 -26.76
CA TYR A 649 -52.18 -15.26 -26.93
C TYR A 649 -53.47 -15.01 -27.73
N THR A 650 -54.55 -14.64 -27.03
CA THR A 650 -55.92 -14.47 -27.60
C THR A 650 -56.26 -13.03 -28.04
N ILE A 651 -55.29 -12.10 -27.97
CA ILE A 651 -55.48 -10.67 -28.25
C ILE A 651 -54.49 -10.23 -29.33
N GLN A 652 -54.95 -9.48 -30.33
CA GLN A 652 -54.18 -9.07 -31.51
C GLN A 652 -52.93 -8.22 -31.21
N ASP A 653 -52.86 -7.57 -30.04
CA ASP A 653 -51.65 -6.85 -29.57
C ASP A 653 -50.44 -7.78 -29.34
N LYS A 654 -50.62 -9.11 -29.46
CA LYS A 654 -49.62 -10.13 -29.13
C LYS A 654 -48.95 -10.80 -30.35
N LEU A 655 -49.17 -10.30 -31.57
CA LEU A 655 -48.42 -10.71 -32.77
C LEU A 655 -47.31 -9.69 -33.11
N PHE A 656 -46.31 -9.58 -32.25
CA PHE A 656 -45.03 -8.93 -32.56
C PHE A 656 -43.85 -9.85 -32.21
N VAL A 657 -43.90 -11.09 -32.67
CA VAL A 657 -42.74 -11.99 -32.69
C VAL A 657 -41.88 -11.65 -33.92
N ASN A 658 -41.30 -10.44 -33.91
CA ASN A 658 -40.09 -10.00 -34.64
C ASN A 658 -39.75 -8.53 -34.34
N GLY A 659 -39.88 -8.13 -33.07
CA GLY A 659 -39.79 -6.72 -32.64
C GLY A 659 -38.41 -6.19 -32.25
N ILE A 660 -37.33 -6.97 -32.33
CA ILE A 660 -35.98 -6.48 -31.93
C ILE A 660 -35.50 -5.34 -32.85
N GLN A 661 -35.95 -5.32 -34.12
CA GLN A 661 -35.63 -4.22 -35.05
C GLN A 661 -36.60 -3.03 -35.03
N GLN A 662 -37.80 -3.15 -34.45
CA GLN A 662 -38.79 -2.05 -34.47
C GLN A 662 -38.85 -1.24 -33.18
N HIS A 663 -38.45 -1.78 -32.01
CA HIS A 663 -38.44 -1.00 -30.77
C HIS A 663 -37.27 0.00 -30.67
N GLN A 664 -36.08 -0.39 -31.17
CA GLN A 664 -34.98 0.56 -31.39
C GLN A 664 -35.42 1.67 -32.35
N ASN A 665 -36.17 1.32 -33.40
CA ASN A 665 -36.72 2.31 -34.32
C ASN A 665 -37.86 3.14 -33.73
N ALA A 666 -38.64 2.66 -32.76
CA ALA A 666 -39.71 3.43 -32.13
C ALA A 666 -39.21 4.42 -31.08
N GLU A 667 -38.15 4.07 -30.33
CA GLU A 667 -37.47 5.02 -29.43
C GLU A 667 -36.66 6.05 -30.22
N ILE A 668 -36.00 5.64 -31.31
CA ILE A 668 -35.36 6.58 -32.25
C ILE A 668 -36.40 7.45 -32.96
N LYS A 669 -37.57 6.91 -33.34
CA LYS A 669 -38.65 7.66 -33.99
C LYS A 669 -39.39 8.57 -32.99
N ASN A 670 -39.54 8.20 -31.72
CA ASN A 670 -40.08 9.07 -30.67
C ASN A 670 -39.08 10.14 -30.23
N ALA A 671 -37.77 9.83 -30.20
CA ALA A 671 -36.71 10.83 -30.00
C ALA A 671 -36.60 11.78 -31.21
N LEU A 672 -36.78 11.27 -32.44
CA LEU A 672 -36.88 12.08 -33.65
C LEU A 672 -38.19 12.85 -33.75
N ILE A 673 -39.32 12.34 -33.21
CA ILE A 673 -40.60 13.05 -33.12
C ILE A 673 -40.55 14.11 -32.01
N GLN A 674 -39.89 13.86 -30.87
CA GLN A 674 -39.58 14.88 -29.86
C GLN A 674 -38.61 15.94 -30.40
N GLN A 675 -37.57 15.56 -31.15
CA GLN A 675 -36.71 16.51 -31.86
C GLN A 675 -37.47 17.27 -32.95
N ARG A 676 -38.42 16.64 -33.66
CA ARG A 676 -39.24 17.29 -34.69
C ARG A 676 -40.36 18.15 -34.09
N GLN A 677 -40.83 17.86 -32.87
CA GLN A 677 -41.74 18.69 -32.08
C GLN A 677 -41.02 19.87 -31.42
N LEU A 678 -39.79 19.70 -30.90
CA LEU A 678 -38.92 20.80 -30.46
C LEU A 678 -38.46 21.69 -31.62
N MET A 679 -38.11 21.12 -32.78
CA MET A 679 -37.80 21.90 -33.98
C MET A 679 -39.06 22.51 -34.62
N GLY A 680 -40.24 21.93 -34.40
CA GLY A 680 -41.53 22.48 -34.83
C GLY A 680 -41.95 23.71 -34.01
N THR A 681 -41.75 23.70 -32.69
CA THR A 681 -41.97 24.89 -31.84
C THR A 681 -40.91 25.96 -32.05
N VAL A 682 -39.65 25.58 -32.32
CA VAL A 682 -38.58 26.52 -32.70
C VAL A 682 -38.81 27.14 -34.08
N ASN A 683 -39.29 26.38 -35.07
CA ASN A 683 -39.62 26.92 -36.40
C ASN A 683 -40.91 27.77 -36.38
N GLN A 684 -41.92 27.43 -35.58
CA GLN A 684 -43.12 28.26 -35.43
C GLN A 684 -42.80 29.56 -34.64
N GLN A 685 -41.88 29.50 -33.67
CA GLN A 685 -41.37 30.69 -32.99
C GLN A 685 -40.42 31.51 -33.89
N MET A 686 -39.60 30.91 -34.75
CA MET A 686 -38.81 31.64 -35.75
C MET A 686 -39.68 32.27 -36.84
N LEU A 687 -40.77 31.63 -37.29
CA LEU A 687 -41.69 32.21 -38.27
C LEU A 687 -42.47 33.40 -37.67
N ASN A 688 -42.86 33.32 -36.40
CA ASN A 688 -43.49 34.42 -35.67
C ASN A 688 -42.50 35.56 -35.36
N VAL A 689 -41.24 35.26 -35.05
CA VAL A 689 -40.17 36.25 -34.89
C VAL A 689 -39.82 36.93 -36.21
N GLN A 690 -39.84 36.21 -37.34
CA GLN A 690 -39.66 36.79 -38.68
C GLN A 690 -40.86 37.67 -39.11
N LEU A 691 -42.10 37.30 -38.76
CA LEU A 691 -43.28 38.15 -39.00
C LEU A 691 -43.30 39.41 -38.11
N ILE A 692 -42.78 39.33 -36.89
CA ILE A 692 -42.68 40.48 -35.97
C ILE A 692 -41.52 41.40 -36.39
N LEU A 693 -40.38 40.85 -36.84
CA LEU A 693 -39.25 41.62 -37.39
C LEU A 693 -39.61 42.33 -38.71
N ALA A 694 -40.44 41.72 -39.56
CA ALA A 694 -40.92 42.35 -40.79
C ALA A 694 -41.86 43.55 -40.55
N ASN A 695 -42.63 43.54 -39.46
CA ASN A 695 -43.55 44.63 -39.11
C ASN A 695 -42.92 45.76 -38.27
N VAL A 696 -41.78 45.49 -37.61
CA VAL A 696 -41.06 46.50 -36.77
C VAL A 696 -40.03 47.30 -37.58
N LEU A 697 -39.69 46.89 -38.81
CA LEU A 697 -38.80 47.65 -39.71
C LEU A 697 -39.49 48.81 -40.46
N ILE A 698 -40.79 49.04 -40.24
CA ILE A 698 -41.54 50.19 -40.76
C ILE A 698 -42.06 51.03 -39.60
N SER A 699 -41.16 51.72 -38.90
CA SER A 699 -41.27 53.16 -38.61
C SER A 699 -40.34 53.56 -37.49
N LYS A 700 -39.78 54.75 -37.67
CA LYS A 700 -38.66 55.33 -36.97
C LYS A 700 -38.82 55.38 -35.45
N ASN A 701 -37.65 55.23 -34.84
CA ASN A 701 -37.14 55.97 -33.67
C ASN A 701 -37.49 55.46 -32.27
N VAL A 702 -36.44 55.65 -31.44
CA VAL A 702 -36.41 55.64 -29.97
C VAL A 702 -36.04 54.30 -29.34
N MET A 703 -34.74 54.01 -29.41
CA MET A 703 -33.89 53.72 -28.25
C MET A 703 -34.56 54.19 -26.95
N VAL A 704 -34.90 53.28 -26.03
CA VAL A 704 -34.92 53.45 -24.55
C VAL A 704 -35.74 52.33 -23.88
N THR A 705 -36.64 51.64 -24.58
CA THR A 705 -37.51 50.61 -23.95
C THR A 705 -36.93 49.19 -23.90
N LEU A 706 -35.73 48.95 -24.45
CA LEU A 706 -35.04 47.65 -24.41
C LEU A 706 -34.16 47.46 -23.16
N LEU A 707 -33.93 48.51 -22.37
CA LEU A 707 -33.12 48.44 -21.14
C LEU A 707 -33.90 47.92 -19.91
N VAL A 708 -35.23 47.79 -19.99
CA VAL A 708 -36.05 47.41 -18.82
C VAL A 708 -36.49 45.93 -18.84
N ILE A 709 -36.33 45.23 -19.97
CA ILE A 709 -36.52 43.76 -20.02
C ILE A 709 -35.22 43.02 -19.63
N TYR A 710 -34.05 43.68 -19.76
CA TYR A 710 -32.75 43.14 -19.34
C TYR A 710 -32.54 43.06 -17.82
N ALA A 711 -33.41 43.66 -17.00
CA ALA A 711 -33.20 43.69 -15.55
C ALA A 711 -33.99 42.64 -14.76
N ASN A 712 -34.84 41.82 -15.39
CA ASN A 712 -35.68 40.83 -14.68
C ASN A 712 -35.73 39.44 -15.34
N MET A 713 -34.64 39.02 -16.00
CA MET A 713 -34.38 37.61 -16.35
C MET A 713 -33.07 37.05 -15.74
N ASP A 714 -32.40 37.82 -14.88
CA ASP A 714 -31.09 37.48 -14.29
C ASP A 714 -31.14 36.76 -12.92
N GLN A 715 -32.32 36.31 -12.46
CA GLN A 715 -32.45 35.63 -11.16
C GLN A 715 -33.06 34.21 -11.24
N MET A 716 -33.25 33.65 -12.44
CA MET A 716 -33.68 32.25 -12.63
C MET A 716 -32.79 31.41 -13.56
N ALA A 717 -31.62 31.93 -13.97
CA ALA A 717 -30.62 31.19 -14.75
C ALA A 717 -29.41 30.72 -13.93
N LEU A 718 -29.40 30.93 -12.61
CA LEU A 718 -28.23 30.66 -11.74
C LEU A 718 -28.23 29.29 -11.02
N VAL A 719 -29.23 28.44 -11.24
CA VAL A 719 -29.36 27.15 -10.51
C VAL A 719 -29.28 25.90 -11.41
N PHE A 720 -29.20 26.06 -12.74
CA PHE A 720 -29.20 24.93 -13.68
C PHE A 720 -28.01 24.85 -14.65
N LEU A 721 -26.95 25.64 -14.45
CA LEU A 721 -25.72 25.60 -15.25
C LEU A 721 -24.44 25.38 -14.41
N THR A 722 -24.40 24.27 -13.67
CA THR A 722 -23.14 23.65 -13.21
C THR A 722 -23.34 22.13 -13.27
N GLN A 723 -22.67 21.31 -14.08
CA GLN A 723 -21.46 21.46 -14.88
C GLN A 723 -21.54 20.53 -16.10
N LEU A 724 -21.29 21.06 -17.30
CA LEU A 724 -20.69 20.29 -18.39
C LEU A 724 -19.65 21.21 -19.03
N LYS A 725 -18.40 21.11 -18.55
CA LYS A 725 -17.30 21.90 -19.12
C LYS A 725 -17.13 21.49 -20.58
N VAL A 726 -17.37 22.41 -21.50
CA VAL A 726 -16.98 22.26 -22.91
C VAL A 726 -15.54 22.74 -23.08
N CYS A 727 -14.83 22.26 -24.10
CA CYS A 727 -13.39 22.54 -24.23
C CYS A 727 -13.04 24.03 -24.13
N THR A 728 -13.91 24.91 -24.65
CA THR A 728 -13.73 26.36 -24.61
C THR A 728 -13.74 26.98 -23.20
N ASP A 729 -14.18 26.24 -22.19
CA ASP A 729 -14.26 26.70 -20.78
C ASP A 729 -12.94 26.52 -20.02
N ILE A 730 -11.95 25.85 -20.63
CA ILE A 730 -10.63 25.64 -20.04
C ILE A 730 -9.73 26.84 -20.39
N THR A 731 -9.47 27.68 -19.40
CA THR A 731 -8.67 28.91 -19.54
C THR A 731 -7.16 28.66 -19.47
N ASP A 732 -6.73 27.56 -18.84
CA ASP A 732 -5.34 27.13 -18.81
C ASP A 732 -5.08 26.09 -19.90
N VAL A 733 -4.38 26.50 -20.96
CA VAL A 733 -4.05 25.65 -22.11
C VAL A 733 -3.28 24.38 -21.71
N LYS A 734 -2.56 24.38 -20.58
CA LYS A 734 -1.88 23.18 -20.07
C LYS A 734 -2.86 22.10 -19.55
N GLN A 735 -4.10 22.48 -19.25
CA GLN A 735 -5.14 21.58 -18.73
C GLN A 735 -6.08 21.07 -19.83
N CYS A 736 -5.93 21.48 -21.09
CA CYS A 736 -6.81 21.03 -22.19
C CYS A 736 -6.87 19.50 -22.31
N THR A 737 -5.78 18.80 -22.00
CA THR A 737 -5.67 17.34 -22.13
C THR A 737 -6.29 16.56 -20.97
N THR A 738 -6.86 17.25 -19.96
CA THR A 738 -7.54 16.59 -18.82
C THR A 738 -8.93 16.08 -19.18
N LEU A 739 -9.56 16.63 -20.24
CA LEU A 739 -10.79 16.10 -20.83
C LEU A 739 -10.47 15.30 -22.10
N ALA A 740 -10.98 14.06 -22.19
CA ALA A 740 -10.65 13.11 -23.26
C ALA A 740 -10.91 13.63 -24.70
N ASN A 741 -11.83 14.59 -24.84
CA ASN A 741 -12.27 15.14 -26.12
C ASN A 741 -11.73 16.55 -26.43
N CYS A 742 -10.78 17.06 -25.66
CA CYS A 742 -10.21 18.41 -25.82
C CYS A 742 -8.71 18.38 -26.14
N LEU A 743 -8.23 19.37 -26.91
CA LEU A 743 -6.82 19.54 -27.26
C LEU A 743 -6.42 21.01 -27.25
N ALA A 744 -5.13 21.26 -27.02
CA ALA A 744 -4.56 22.60 -26.96
C ALA A 744 -4.26 23.14 -28.37
N ASP A 745 -4.83 24.30 -28.70
CA ASP A 745 -4.54 25.04 -29.94
C ASP A 745 -4.07 26.46 -29.62
N THR A 746 -2.74 26.65 -29.64
CA THR A 746 -1.96 27.89 -29.41
C THR A 746 -2.29 28.72 -28.17
N SER A 747 -3.54 29.18 -28.00
CA SER A 747 -4.03 29.98 -26.87
C SER A 747 -5.42 29.56 -26.35
N SER A 748 -6.06 28.51 -26.90
CA SER A 748 -7.38 28.04 -26.49
C SER A 748 -7.52 26.52 -26.61
N CYS A 749 -8.42 25.90 -25.84
CA CYS A 749 -8.72 24.48 -25.98
C CYS A 749 -9.86 24.26 -27.00
N VAL A 750 -9.66 23.36 -27.96
CA VAL A 750 -10.64 23.00 -29.00
C VAL A 750 -11.03 21.52 -28.89
N ALA A 751 -12.17 21.14 -29.45
CA ALA A 751 -12.61 19.74 -29.47
C ALA A 751 -11.76 18.90 -30.43
N LYS A 752 -11.49 17.63 -30.09
CA LYS A 752 -10.93 16.65 -31.02
C LYS A 752 -11.87 16.45 -32.21
N SER A 753 -11.28 16.40 -33.40
CA SER A 753 -12.00 16.21 -34.66
C SER A 753 -11.07 15.56 -35.69
N THR A 754 -11.41 15.57 -36.97
CA THR A 754 -10.58 15.00 -38.04
C THR A 754 -9.30 15.80 -38.26
N CYS A 755 -8.21 15.18 -38.71
CA CYS A 755 -6.93 15.86 -38.94
C CYS A 755 -7.07 17.11 -39.82
N ALA A 756 -7.93 17.05 -40.84
CA ALA A 756 -8.19 18.17 -41.76
C ALA A 756 -8.80 19.41 -41.08
N SER A 757 -9.39 19.26 -39.89
CA SER A 757 -9.99 20.37 -39.13
C SER A 757 -8.95 21.19 -38.34
N TYR A 758 -7.75 20.64 -38.13
CA TYR A 758 -6.70 21.27 -37.33
C TYR A 758 -5.94 22.30 -38.15
N LYS A 759 -5.88 23.53 -37.61
CA LYS A 759 -5.33 24.70 -38.30
C LYS A 759 -3.92 25.07 -37.88
N THR A 760 -3.34 24.36 -36.90
CA THR A 760 -2.01 24.67 -36.38
C THR A 760 -1.15 23.41 -36.26
N GLU A 761 0.17 23.58 -36.34
CA GLU A 761 1.13 22.49 -36.18
C GLU A 761 1.02 21.81 -34.80
N ASN A 762 0.69 22.58 -33.76
CA ASN A 762 0.50 22.03 -32.41
C ASN A 762 -0.79 21.22 -32.30
N SER A 763 -1.92 21.72 -32.82
CA SER A 763 -3.18 20.95 -32.85
C SER A 763 -3.05 19.69 -33.71
N CYS A 764 -2.32 19.77 -34.82
CA CYS A 764 -1.98 18.63 -35.67
C CYS A 764 -1.01 17.63 -35.02
N GLY A 765 -0.26 18.05 -34.00
CA GLY A 765 0.55 17.15 -33.17
C GLY A 765 -0.30 16.21 -32.31
N PHE A 766 -1.60 16.45 -32.21
CA PHE A 766 -2.59 15.55 -31.61
C PHE A 766 -3.23 14.69 -32.72
N ASP A 767 -3.65 13.48 -32.37
CA ASP A 767 -4.31 12.60 -33.34
C ASP A 767 -5.74 13.05 -33.61
N GLY A 768 -6.18 12.84 -34.84
CA GLY A 768 -7.54 13.10 -35.27
C GLY A 768 -8.44 11.92 -34.93
N THR A 769 -9.75 12.14 -35.01
CA THR A 769 -10.73 11.04 -34.94
C THR A 769 -10.63 10.09 -36.13
N ASP A 770 -9.88 10.47 -37.17
CA ASP A 770 -9.61 9.76 -38.41
C ASP A 770 -8.19 9.18 -38.51
N GLY A 771 -7.36 9.32 -37.47
CA GLY A 771 -6.04 8.67 -37.38
C GLY A 771 -4.88 9.60 -36.98
N VAL A 772 -3.65 9.12 -37.22
CA VAL A 772 -2.43 9.88 -36.93
C VAL A 772 -2.31 11.05 -37.90
N CYS A 773 -2.15 12.27 -37.38
CA CYS A 773 -2.06 13.47 -38.21
C CYS A 773 -0.62 13.85 -38.56
N THR A 774 -0.47 14.54 -39.70
CA THR A 774 0.79 15.10 -40.19
C THR A 774 0.61 16.53 -40.68
N TRP A 775 1.63 17.35 -40.45
CA TRP A 775 1.65 18.77 -40.78
C TRP A 775 2.60 19.03 -41.95
N ASN A 776 2.06 19.40 -43.11
CA ASN A 776 2.84 19.78 -44.29
C ASN A 776 2.30 21.07 -44.90
N ASN A 777 3.19 21.96 -45.34
CA ASN A 777 2.83 23.21 -46.04
C ASN A 777 1.71 24.00 -45.34
N SER A 778 1.80 24.13 -44.00
CA SER A 778 0.81 24.83 -43.17
C SER A 778 -0.61 24.22 -43.18
N THR A 779 -0.73 22.95 -43.54
CA THR A 779 -1.99 22.18 -43.52
C THR A 779 -1.81 20.88 -42.75
N CYS A 780 -2.83 20.50 -41.97
CA CYS A 780 -2.89 19.23 -41.26
C CYS A 780 -3.68 18.21 -42.09
N SER A 781 -3.15 16.99 -42.23
CA SER A 781 -3.81 15.89 -42.94
C SER A 781 -3.57 14.57 -42.21
N VAL A 782 -4.41 13.57 -42.48
CA VAL A 782 -4.18 12.20 -41.98
C VAL A 782 -2.94 11.60 -42.65
N MET A 783 -2.15 10.85 -41.88
CA MET A 783 -0.97 10.14 -42.34
C MET A 783 -1.39 8.79 -42.95
N THR A 784 -1.11 8.59 -44.23
CA THR A 784 -1.45 7.36 -44.98
C THR A 784 -0.22 6.53 -45.36
N LYS A 785 0.97 7.13 -45.24
CA LYS A 785 2.29 6.49 -45.39
C LYS A 785 3.34 7.29 -44.61
N CYS A 786 4.50 6.67 -44.32
CA CYS A 786 5.59 7.32 -43.60
C CYS A 786 6.02 8.65 -44.22
N GLU A 787 6.07 8.71 -45.55
CA GLU A 787 6.48 9.90 -46.30
C GLU A 787 5.59 11.10 -46.08
N ASP A 788 4.34 10.91 -45.68
CA ASP A 788 3.43 12.02 -45.39
C ASP A 788 3.91 12.81 -44.17
N ALA A 789 4.82 12.27 -43.35
CA ALA A 789 5.40 12.96 -42.21
C ALA A 789 6.87 13.39 -42.43
N ASN A 790 7.35 13.49 -43.67
CA ASN A 790 8.75 13.88 -43.97
C ASN A 790 9.19 15.22 -43.33
N SER A 791 8.24 16.13 -43.09
CA SER A 791 8.50 17.45 -42.49
C SER A 791 7.94 17.60 -41.08
N PHE A 792 7.44 16.52 -40.46
CA PHE A 792 6.81 16.56 -39.15
C PHE A 792 7.24 15.40 -38.24
N GLU A 793 8.26 15.66 -37.42
CA GLU A 793 8.85 14.68 -36.50
C GLU A 793 7.82 14.04 -35.56
N LYS A 794 6.91 14.85 -35.01
CA LYS A 794 5.88 14.37 -34.08
C LYS A 794 4.98 13.32 -34.73
N GLY A 795 4.49 13.57 -35.94
CA GLY A 795 3.68 12.61 -36.70
C GLY A 795 4.44 11.33 -37.03
N CYS A 796 5.70 11.45 -37.48
CA CYS A 796 6.54 10.29 -37.79
C CYS A 796 6.79 9.40 -36.55
N LYS A 797 7.10 10.02 -35.41
CA LYS A 797 7.37 9.31 -34.15
C LYS A 797 6.14 8.62 -33.57
N LYS A 798 4.92 9.06 -33.89
CA LYS A 798 3.70 8.36 -33.47
C LYS A 798 3.50 7.01 -34.15
N LYS A 799 4.11 6.81 -35.32
CA LYS A 799 4.19 5.52 -36.01
C LYS A 799 5.62 4.96 -35.98
N SER A 800 6.35 5.13 -34.86
CA SER A 800 7.75 4.69 -34.72
C SER A 800 7.97 3.19 -34.85
N GLU A 801 6.91 2.38 -34.77
CA GLU A 801 7.02 0.96 -35.06
C GLU A 801 7.21 0.67 -36.55
N ILE A 802 6.67 1.52 -37.41
CA ILE A 802 6.61 1.36 -38.88
C ILE A 802 7.55 2.33 -39.58
N CYS A 803 7.70 3.55 -39.05
CA CYS A 803 8.39 4.67 -39.68
C CYS A 803 9.64 5.11 -38.88
N LYS A 804 10.74 5.32 -39.60
CA LYS A 804 12.01 5.85 -39.12
C LYS A 804 12.11 7.34 -39.45
N TRP A 805 12.25 8.17 -38.41
CA TRP A 805 12.60 9.59 -38.56
C TRP A 805 14.10 9.77 -38.75
N THR A 806 14.48 10.57 -39.75
CA THR A 806 15.86 11.03 -39.95
C THR A 806 15.86 12.55 -39.93
N PRO A 807 16.53 13.19 -38.94
CA PRO A 807 16.59 14.64 -38.85
C PRO A 807 17.43 15.22 -39.99
N LYS A 808 17.20 16.50 -40.30
CA LYS A 808 17.92 17.23 -41.33
C LYS A 808 19.44 17.27 -41.02
N PRO A 809 20.32 16.90 -41.98
CA PRO A 809 21.76 16.97 -41.77
C PRO A 809 22.28 18.42 -41.73
N SER A 810 23.34 18.65 -40.94
CA SER A 810 23.90 19.98 -40.65
C SER A 810 24.42 20.74 -41.89
N ASN A 811 24.67 20.04 -43.00
CA ASN A 811 25.25 20.62 -44.23
C ASN A 811 24.22 21.02 -45.29
N GLY A 812 22.93 21.09 -44.93
CA GLY A 812 21.84 21.41 -45.87
C GLY A 812 21.27 20.16 -46.55
N GLY A 813 20.05 19.80 -46.16
CA GLY A 813 19.23 18.72 -46.70
C GLY A 813 17.79 18.85 -46.19
N SER A 814 16.92 17.88 -46.49
CA SER A 814 15.56 17.79 -45.91
C SER A 814 15.53 16.70 -44.84
N SER A 815 14.68 16.86 -43.81
CA SER A 815 14.31 15.75 -42.93
C SER A 815 13.54 14.68 -43.73
N SER A 816 13.56 13.44 -43.26
CA SER A 816 12.81 12.36 -43.91
C SER A 816 12.19 11.40 -42.90
N CYS A 817 10.95 10.99 -43.17
CA CYS A 817 10.25 9.92 -42.48
C CYS A 817 10.03 8.79 -43.48
N LYS A 818 10.69 7.65 -43.27
CA LYS A 818 10.68 6.52 -44.21
C LYS A 818 10.29 5.23 -43.50
N PRO A 819 9.62 4.28 -44.17
CA PRO A 819 9.35 2.98 -43.56
C PRO A 819 10.67 2.28 -43.22
N TYR A 820 10.65 1.47 -42.17
CA TYR A 820 11.78 0.60 -41.88
C TYR A 820 11.98 -0.46 -42.97
N THR A 821 13.23 -0.82 -43.23
CA THR A 821 13.65 -2.05 -43.92
C THR A 821 14.11 -3.10 -42.92
N CYS A 822 14.15 -4.39 -43.29
CA CYS A 822 14.62 -5.47 -42.41
C CYS A 822 16.01 -5.16 -41.86
N GLN A 823 16.90 -4.60 -42.68
CA GLN A 823 18.25 -4.22 -42.26
C GLN A 823 18.26 -3.09 -41.21
N SER A 824 17.27 -2.19 -41.27
CA SER A 824 17.21 -1.00 -40.40
C SER A 824 16.37 -1.17 -39.13
N LYS A 825 15.57 -2.25 -39.03
CA LYS A 825 14.73 -2.56 -37.86
C LYS A 825 15.28 -3.79 -37.13
N ASN A 826 16.12 -3.52 -36.14
CA ASN A 826 16.68 -4.53 -35.24
C ASN A 826 16.67 -4.02 -33.80
N SER A 827 16.75 -4.95 -32.85
CA SER A 827 16.95 -4.68 -31.43
C SER A 827 18.15 -5.52 -30.97
N GLY A 828 19.33 -4.89 -30.85
CA GLY A 828 20.58 -5.61 -30.65
C GLY A 828 20.92 -6.49 -31.86
N SER A 829 21.09 -7.80 -31.65
CA SER A 829 21.30 -8.79 -32.72
C SER A 829 19.99 -9.37 -33.29
N THR A 830 18.83 -9.06 -32.70
CA THR A 830 17.55 -9.65 -33.12
C THR A 830 16.87 -8.82 -34.22
N CYS A 831 16.55 -9.47 -35.34
CA CYS A 831 15.78 -8.87 -36.43
C CYS A 831 14.28 -8.80 -36.07
N LEU A 832 13.64 -7.66 -36.31
CA LEU A 832 12.23 -7.46 -36.02
C LEU A 832 11.41 -7.47 -37.33
N PRO A 833 10.16 -7.96 -37.32
CA PRO A 833 9.30 -7.95 -38.50
C PRO A 833 8.94 -6.52 -38.91
N LEU A 834 8.71 -6.31 -40.21
CA LEU A 834 8.18 -5.04 -40.71
C LEU A 834 6.66 -5.12 -40.79
N VAL A 835 5.97 -4.27 -40.05
CA VAL A 835 4.51 -4.17 -40.13
C VAL A 835 4.16 -3.19 -41.25
N ALA A 836 3.23 -3.57 -42.13
CA ALA A 836 2.72 -2.69 -43.18
C ALA A 836 2.01 -1.48 -42.56
N PHE A 837 1.93 -0.36 -43.29
CA PHE A 837 1.31 0.87 -42.77
C PHE A 837 -0.16 0.70 -42.38
N SER A 838 -0.89 -0.21 -43.04
CA SER A 838 -2.27 -0.60 -42.72
C SER A 838 -2.40 -1.40 -41.42
N GLU A 839 -1.29 -1.89 -40.87
CA GLU A 839 -1.23 -2.80 -39.72
C GLU A 839 -1.95 -4.15 -39.93
N THR A 840 -2.43 -4.45 -41.14
CA THR A 840 -3.09 -5.71 -41.47
C THR A 840 -2.13 -6.78 -41.98
N GLU A 841 -0.95 -6.38 -42.42
CA GLU A 841 0.07 -7.24 -43.04
C GLU A 841 1.44 -7.03 -42.38
N TYR A 842 2.30 -8.04 -42.45
CA TYR A 842 3.68 -7.93 -41.98
C TYR A 842 4.62 -8.74 -42.88
N GLN A 843 5.89 -8.35 -42.87
CA GLN A 843 6.98 -9.05 -43.54
C GLN A 843 7.92 -9.61 -42.48
N VAL A 844 8.23 -10.91 -42.60
CA VAL A 844 9.20 -11.59 -41.73
C VAL A 844 10.61 -11.11 -42.08
N CYS A 845 11.38 -10.77 -41.04
CA CYS A 845 12.80 -10.49 -41.14
C CYS A 845 13.57 -11.48 -40.27
N ALA A 846 14.66 -12.05 -40.80
CA ALA A 846 15.53 -12.96 -40.07
C ALA A 846 17.00 -12.59 -40.29
N GLU A 847 17.87 -13.05 -39.39
CA GLU A 847 19.30 -12.86 -39.53
C GLU A 847 19.86 -13.86 -40.55
N ILE A 848 20.34 -13.34 -41.68
CA ILE A 848 20.96 -14.11 -42.75
C ILE A 848 22.35 -13.52 -42.97
N GLN A 849 23.39 -14.33 -42.75
CA GLN A 849 24.79 -13.92 -42.87
C GLN A 849 25.14 -12.64 -42.06
N LEU A 850 24.77 -12.61 -40.77
CA LEU A 850 25.02 -11.49 -39.84
C LEU A 850 24.31 -10.17 -40.22
N THR A 851 23.31 -10.22 -41.10
CA THR A 851 22.50 -9.05 -41.48
C THR A 851 21.01 -9.39 -41.47
N CYS A 852 20.16 -8.45 -41.08
CA CYS A 852 18.71 -8.66 -41.11
C CYS A 852 18.16 -8.52 -42.52
N GLN A 853 17.63 -9.62 -43.06
CA GLN A 853 17.08 -9.72 -44.40
C GLN A 853 15.64 -10.25 -44.36
N SER A 854 14.91 -10.09 -45.47
CA SER A 854 13.58 -10.67 -45.62
C SER A 854 13.65 -12.19 -45.63
N ALA A 855 12.78 -12.86 -44.88
CA ALA A 855 12.75 -14.31 -44.77
C ALA A 855 11.31 -14.85 -44.87
N SER A 856 11.16 -16.17 -44.95
CA SER A 856 9.87 -16.84 -44.88
C SER A 856 9.59 -17.37 -43.46
N ILE A 857 8.32 -17.68 -43.15
CA ILE A 857 7.93 -18.27 -41.85
C ILE A 857 8.67 -19.60 -41.61
N SER A 858 8.94 -20.36 -42.66
CA SER A 858 9.69 -21.62 -42.59
C SER A 858 11.17 -21.47 -42.26
N ASP A 859 11.74 -20.28 -42.42
CA ASP A 859 13.16 -20.02 -42.11
C ASP A 859 13.38 -19.68 -40.62
N LEU A 860 12.31 -19.56 -39.85
CA LEU A 860 12.37 -19.19 -38.44
C LEU A 860 12.71 -20.40 -37.57
N THR A 861 13.48 -20.15 -36.51
CA THR A 861 13.89 -21.12 -35.50
C THR A 861 12.99 -21.05 -34.26
N GLU A 862 13.17 -21.97 -33.30
CA GLU A 862 12.45 -21.95 -32.03
C GLU A 862 12.48 -20.58 -31.34
N ASP A 863 13.65 -19.96 -31.24
CA ASP A 863 13.82 -18.67 -30.54
C ASP A 863 13.26 -17.46 -31.31
N THR A 864 13.16 -17.58 -32.64
CA THR A 864 12.81 -16.46 -33.54
C THR A 864 11.40 -16.55 -34.09
N CYS A 865 10.78 -17.74 -34.12
CA CYS A 865 9.44 -17.98 -34.67
C CYS A 865 8.40 -17.02 -34.10
N PHE A 866 8.33 -16.89 -32.78
CA PHE A 866 7.32 -16.06 -32.13
C PHE A 866 7.53 -14.56 -32.36
N ILE A 867 8.76 -14.07 -32.22
CA ILE A 867 9.08 -12.63 -32.35
C ILE A 867 9.06 -12.18 -33.81
N ASN A 868 9.72 -12.93 -34.69
CA ASN A 868 9.94 -12.54 -36.09
C ASN A 868 8.70 -12.77 -36.96
N SER A 869 7.70 -13.52 -36.48
CA SER A 869 6.37 -13.65 -37.09
C SER A 869 5.36 -12.60 -36.58
N ALA A 870 5.82 -11.54 -35.91
CA ALA A 870 4.96 -10.54 -35.29
C ALA A 870 3.92 -11.15 -34.32
N LYS A 871 4.31 -12.20 -33.58
CA LYS A 871 3.50 -12.94 -32.59
C LYS A 871 2.31 -13.73 -33.17
N SER A 872 2.25 -13.86 -34.50
CA SER A 872 1.16 -14.57 -35.20
C SER A 872 1.41 -16.07 -35.36
N HIS A 873 2.61 -16.54 -35.04
CA HIS A 873 2.97 -17.96 -35.08
C HIS A 873 3.70 -18.38 -33.81
N TYR A 874 3.58 -19.65 -33.43
CA TYR A 874 4.28 -20.26 -32.31
C TYR A 874 5.15 -21.43 -32.78
N TRP A 875 6.22 -21.72 -32.04
CA TRP A 875 7.04 -22.89 -32.32
C TRP A 875 6.40 -24.14 -31.73
N ASP A 876 6.07 -25.10 -32.60
CA ASP A 876 5.59 -26.41 -32.17
C ASP A 876 6.79 -27.38 -32.07
N LYS A 877 7.09 -27.80 -30.84
CA LYS A 877 8.24 -28.67 -30.52
C LYS A 877 8.09 -30.08 -31.09
N THR A 878 6.85 -30.50 -31.34
CA THR A 878 6.57 -31.86 -31.85
C THR A 878 6.88 -31.94 -33.34
N THR A 879 6.57 -30.88 -34.08
CA THR A 879 6.73 -30.81 -35.54
C THR A 879 8.00 -30.07 -35.97
N ASN A 880 8.70 -29.40 -35.05
CA ASN A 880 9.86 -28.52 -35.31
C ASN A 880 9.55 -27.48 -36.40
N LYS A 881 8.37 -26.86 -36.30
CA LYS A 881 7.86 -25.90 -37.28
C LYS A 881 7.18 -24.72 -36.58
N CYS A 882 7.22 -23.58 -37.26
CA CYS A 882 6.50 -22.38 -36.88
C CYS A 882 5.05 -22.46 -37.40
N LEU A 883 4.07 -22.62 -36.51
CA LEU A 883 2.65 -22.82 -36.83
C LEU A 883 1.82 -21.57 -36.50
N ALA A 884 0.79 -21.29 -37.31
CA ALA A 884 -0.07 -20.12 -37.12
C ALA A 884 -0.93 -20.23 -35.85
N CYS A 885 -1.16 -19.11 -35.17
CA CYS A 885 -2.09 -18.99 -34.05
C CYS A 885 -3.55 -19.10 -34.55
N ASN A 886 -4.47 -19.66 -33.75
CA ASN A 886 -5.87 -19.81 -34.19
C ASN A 886 -6.57 -18.44 -34.25
N GLY A 887 -7.25 -18.13 -35.36
CA GLY A 887 -7.93 -16.84 -35.56
C GLY A 887 -7.15 -15.81 -36.39
N THR A 888 -5.92 -16.11 -36.83
CA THR A 888 -5.18 -15.23 -37.74
C THR A 888 -5.60 -15.45 -39.20
N THR A 889 -6.19 -14.43 -39.83
CA THR A 889 -6.25 -14.31 -41.29
C THR A 889 -5.22 -13.26 -41.71
N VAL A 890 -3.94 -13.66 -41.80
CA VAL A 890 -2.88 -12.77 -42.30
C VAL A 890 -2.09 -13.50 -43.37
N THR A 891 -2.07 -12.92 -44.58
CA THR A 891 -1.26 -13.38 -45.70
C THR A 891 0.16 -12.83 -45.57
N ASN A 892 1.14 -13.72 -45.38
CA ASN A 892 2.55 -13.37 -45.53
C ASN A 892 2.87 -13.18 -47.01
N THR A 893 3.37 -12.02 -47.41
CA THR A 893 3.67 -11.70 -48.81
C THR A 893 5.06 -12.19 -49.21
N THR A 894 5.13 -13.46 -49.64
CA THR A 894 6.22 -13.92 -50.52
C THR A 894 5.67 -14.81 -51.64
N VAL A 895 5.77 -14.29 -52.87
CA VAL A 895 5.58 -14.93 -54.19
C VAL A 895 4.12 -15.23 -54.63
N ILE A 896 3.81 -14.74 -55.83
CA ILE A 896 2.53 -14.79 -56.53
C ILE A 896 2.22 -16.23 -56.98
N ASP A 897 1.03 -16.73 -56.65
CA ASP A 897 0.40 -17.81 -57.43
C ASP A 897 -1.06 -17.47 -57.76
N SER A 898 -1.42 -17.74 -59.00
CA SER A 898 -2.61 -17.26 -59.71
C SER A 898 -3.82 -18.15 -59.47
N SER A 899 -4.94 -17.61 -58.96
CA SER A 899 -6.25 -18.30 -59.07
C SER A 899 -7.52 -17.51 -58.68
N TYR A 900 -7.69 -16.23 -59.01
CA TYR A 900 -9.05 -15.61 -58.94
C TYR A 900 -9.36 -14.63 -60.07
N SER A 901 -9.41 -15.14 -61.32
CA SER A 901 -9.86 -14.41 -62.52
C SER A 901 -11.36 -14.59 -62.85
N TRP A 902 -12.22 -14.92 -61.88
CA TRP A 902 -13.63 -15.26 -62.14
C TRP A 902 -14.64 -14.50 -61.27
N MET A 903 -14.19 -13.75 -60.26
CA MET A 903 -15.08 -12.89 -59.45
C MET A 903 -15.10 -11.41 -59.87
N ILE A 904 -14.16 -10.96 -60.70
CA ILE A 904 -14.13 -9.56 -61.17
C ILE A 904 -15.01 -9.35 -62.41
N GLY A 905 -15.26 -10.40 -63.20
CA GLY A 905 -16.12 -10.33 -64.39
C GLY A 905 -17.61 -10.17 -64.09
N THR A 906 -18.09 -10.69 -62.96
CA THR A 906 -19.52 -10.62 -62.57
C THR A 906 -19.91 -9.27 -62.00
N ILE A 907 -18.98 -8.57 -61.34
CA ILE A 907 -19.19 -7.23 -60.80
C ILE A 907 -19.24 -6.17 -61.92
N TYR A 908 -18.44 -6.32 -62.98
CA TYR A 908 -18.52 -5.43 -64.16
C TYR A 908 -19.81 -5.62 -64.97
N LEU A 909 -20.34 -6.84 -65.04
CA LEU A 909 -21.64 -7.12 -65.68
C LEU A 909 -22.82 -6.55 -64.90
N TYR A 910 -22.74 -6.49 -63.56
CA TYR A 910 -23.76 -5.89 -62.72
C TYR A 910 -23.74 -4.35 -62.79
N ILE A 911 -22.55 -3.75 -62.90
CA ILE A 911 -22.41 -2.29 -63.06
C ILE A 911 -22.88 -1.82 -64.45
N ALA A 912 -22.72 -2.64 -65.49
CA ALA A 912 -23.23 -2.35 -66.83
C ALA A 912 -24.78 -2.44 -66.92
N PHE A 913 -25.41 -3.31 -66.13
CA PHE A 913 -26.87 -3.47 -66.15
C PHE A 913 -27.63 -2.39 -65.36
N VAL A 914 -26.97 -1.68 -64.46
CA VAL A 914 -27.59 -0.63 -63.61
C VAL A 914 -27.44 0.78 -64.23
N GLN A 915 -26.86 0.89 -65.42
CA GLN A 915 -26.83 2.12 -66.22
C GLN A 915 -27.73 2.08 -67.47
N PHE A 916 -28.66 1.12 -67.54
CA PHE A 916 -29.79 1.16 -68.48
C PHE A 916 -31.12 1.38 -67.75
#